data_AF-A0A146FLS7-F1
#
_entry.id   AF-A0A146FLS7-F1
#
_cell.length_a   1.000
_cell.length_b   1.000
_cell.length_c   1.000
_cell.angle_alpha   90.00
_cell.angle_beta   90.00
_cell.angle_gamma   90.00
#
_symmetry.space_group_name_H-M   'P 1'
#
loop_
_entity.id
_entity.type
_entity.pdbx_description
1 polymer ?
#
loop_
_entity_poly.entity_id
_entity_poly.type
_entity_poly.pdbx_seq_one_letter_code
_entity_poly.pdbx_strand_id
1 'polypeptide(L)'
;MSKQPTKVLFLANSEHGQTNIILAITHELLVQGDVEVHIGSFPVLERRVEKLLADNAPAYDESFRSRIHFHPVRGPSNTDVFIRTGKRGAFHPPGYHGAVLGFQSLCEDIWGWTEEEYVDIYESCVEIIQEVKPSTIAIDFFFLQGRDAAYNTGHTAILINTTSLSHIVLGMQPNSAALWKYPLPGTGFPYPIPWHLIPLNIMAVLKTAKMYHGSGRRREIREWRIKHKIHGRFPFADAWRPDRYHISPGLKELDWPFSKMPENILPAGPILLPTASVEKQDPQMHKWLKQAPTILVNLGTLYAPDPKVAEEIATGLKGFLNAWKGEKVQILWKLPKHPHDEDDIYSRSIEPLKKETDEGSVLIRPWFEVEPMAMLQTGQIVCSVHHGGANSWYEAIQNGVPHIVLPAWQDCYENAARAEWLGIGVYGNKSRAPNISAKELSKGLLKVMSNRSYKEKATEIAKLCKKEGRVAAAEKIAELAQNQPRLYEIKNRAGQTLQTAQMPKTEGKGASKPFLTDMAESVLMTLLCTTWFHLPLLGYSLLLIPRLRLVVLLYILYIKYFSMAHKSGTLPYRNDAFRTSFVWKAFASYFPLTLYRSAPLSPRRKYIFGYHPHGVALRGAFGSFAADSVGFSSLFPGLTNTLLVKDGFFYQPFLREYLLATGASGVSRTSCIKHLTRGGHDERGMGRSIAITVGGSREYNIAKPGTMGIVIKIRKGFVRVAVETGADLVPVIAFGENELFDLIDTKSSSALGLVARAWEFAVGHKVAFSKGRFGLFCPHRKPLNVVVGKPIEVVQQRWDMDEKYVDKLHETYVQELTRLWDDWKETFGVERDVKFEIVE
;
A
#
# COMPACT_ATOMS: atom_id res chain seq x y z
N MET A 1 -24.71 19.66 8.51
CA MET A 1 -23.50 19.17 9.18
C MET A 1 -22.30 19.72 8.43
N SER A 2 -21.44 20.52 9.08
CA SER A 2 -20.22 21.03 8.45
C SER A 2 -19.29 19.85 8.10
N LYS A 3 -18.67 19.91 6.93
CA LYS A 3 -17.69 18.91 6.49
C LYS A 3 -16.50 19.00 7.45
N GLN A 4 -16.13 17.91 8.11
CA GLN A 4 -14.87 17.89 8.88
C GLN A 4 -13.72 18.24 7.92
N PRO A 5 -12.76 19.09 8.33
CA PRO A 5 -11.62 19.43 7.50
C PRO A 5 -10.78 18.18 7.23
N THR A 6 -10.30 18.05 5.99
CA THR A 6 -9.45 16.94 5.59
C THR A 6 -8.05 17.16 6.14
N LYS A 7 -7.58 16.25 6.99
CA LYS A 7 -6.27 16.35 7.68
C LYS A 7 -5.28 15.36 7.10
N VAL A 8 -4.12 15.84 6.67
CA VAL A 8 -3.00 15.03 6.20
C VAL A 8 -1.88 15.11 7.21
N LEU A 9 -1.46 13.96 7.77
CA LEU A 9 -0.32 13.88 8.67
C LEU A 9 0.91 13.32 7.94
N PHE A 10 1.98 14.09 7.87
CA PHE A 10 3.31 13.62 7.50
C PHE A 10 4.07 13.16 8.74
N LEU A 11 4.66 11.96 8.70
CA LEU A 11 5.62 11.50 9.70
C LEU A 11 6.97 11.27 9.03
N ALA A 12 8.03 11.90 9.53
CA ALA A 12 9.35 11.82 8.90
C ALA A 12 10.50 12.03 9.84
N ASN A 13 11.67 11.49 9.46
CA ASN A 13 12.94 11.97 10.01
C ASN A 13 13.19 13.43 9.64
N SER A 14 14.35 13.97 10.03
CA SER A 14 14.69 15.38 9.82
C SER A 14 15.73 15.65 8.72
N GLU A 15 16.33 14.60 8.15
CA GLU A 15 17.41 14.74 7.18
C GLU A 15 16.94 15.39 5.88
N HIS A 16 17.77 16.27 5.33
CA HIS A 16 17.47 17.02 4.10
C HIS A 16 17.13 16.09 2.92
N GLY A 17 17.89 15.00 2.77
CA GLY A 17 17.66 14.00 1.73
C GLY A 17 16.24 13.43 1.73
N GLN A 18 15.63 13.30 2.91
CA GLN A 18 14.32 12.66 3.07
C GLN A 18 13.19 13.69 3.11
N THR A 19 13.39 14.80 3.80
CA THR A 19 12.35 15.78 4.09
C THR A 19 12.09 16.79 2.97
N ASN A 20 13.02 16.98 2.03
CA ASN A 20 12.81 17.90 0.89
C ASN A 20 11.53 17.56 0.10
N ILE A 21 11.26 16.27 -0.08
CA ILE A 21 10.07 15.78 -0.79
C ILE A 21 8.80 16.12 0.00
N ILE A 22 8.82 15.92 1.31
CA ILE A 22 7.69 16.21 2.20
C ILE A 22 7.40 17.70 2.24
N LEU A 23 8.43 18.53 2.34
CA LEU A 23 8.32 19.98 2.28
C LEU A 23 7.80 20.46 0.92
N ALA A 24 8.24 19.85 -0.18
CA ALA A 24 7.75 20.17 -1.53
C ALA A 24 6.26 19.83 -1.69
N ILE A 25 5.82 18.69 -1.17
CA ILE A 25 4.40 18.30 -1.17
C ILE A 25 3.59 19.20 -0.22
N THR A 26 4.15 19.53 0.94
CA THR A 26 3.52 20.44 1.91
C THR A 26 3.21 21.80 1.29
N HIS A 27 4.18 22.40 0.60
CA HIS A 27 3.95 23.64 -0.15
C HIS A 27 2.73 23.53 -1.05
N GLU A 28 2.65 22.45 -1.82
CA GLU A 28 1.60 22.31 -2.84
C GLU A 28 0.22 22.05 -2.24
N LEU A 29 0.13 21.27 -1.16
CA LEU A 29 -1.12 21.12 -0.39
C LEU A 29 -1.57 22.46 0.22
N LEU A 30 -0.63 23.31 0.65
CA LEU A 30 -0.97 24.64 1.17
C LEU A 30 -1.46 25.59 0.08
N VAL A 31 -0.87 25.54 -1.12
CA VAL A 31 -1.30 26.29 -2.31
C VAL A 31 -2.71 25.89 -2.75
N GLN A 32 -3.06 24.59 -2.69
CA GLN A 32 -4.39 24.09 -3.05
C GLN A 32 -5.50 24.55 -2.10
N GLY A 33 -5.18 24.73 -0.81
CA GLY A 33 -6.07 25.39 0.16
C GLY A 33 -7.17 24.50 0.78
N ASP A 34 -7.29 23.24 0.40
CA ASP A 34 -8.41 22.35 0.76
C ASP A 34 -8.09 21.33 1.88
N VAL A 35 -6.86 21.34 2.39
CA VAL A 35 -6.37 20.42 3.43
C VAL A 35 -5.64 21.15 4.57
N GLU A 36 -5.81 20.59 5.77
CA GLU A 36 -4.98 20.87 6.95
C GLU A 36 -3.77 19.93 6.93
N VAL A 37 -2.57 20.49 6.96
CA VAL A 37 -1.29 19.79 6.90
C VAL A 37 -0.66 19.73 8.28
N HIS A 38 -0.39 18.52 8.75
CA HIS A 38 0.30 18.26 10.01
C HIS A 38 1.65 17.58 9.71
N ILE A 39 2.73 18.02 10.37
CA ILE A 39 4.07 17.44 10.21
C ILE A 39 4.58 16.99 11.57
N GLY A 40 4.68 15.68 11.78
CA GLY A 40 5.39 15.07 12.90
C GLY A 40 6.84 14.77 12.54
N SER A 41 7.78 15.50 13.11
CA SER A 41 9.23 15.30 12.88
C SER A 41 10.07 15.86 14.04
N PHE A 42 11.38 15.63 14.00
CA PHE A 42 12.30 16.15 15.01
C PHE A 42 12.40 17.69 14.96
N PRO A 43 12.60 18.38 16.10
CA PRO A 43 12.53 19.85 16.19
C PRO A 43 13.41 20.62 15.19
N VAL A 44 14.54 20.05 14.77
CA VAL A 44 15.45 20.69 13.80
C VAL A 44 14.78 20.96 12.43
N LEU A 45 13.71 20.23 12.09
CA LEU A 45 12.98 20.43 10.82
C LEU A 45 12.10 21.70 10.86
N GLU A 46 11.65 22.16 12.02
CA GLU A 46 10.69 23.27 12.16
C GLU A 46 11.19 24.56 11.51
N ARG A 47 12.48 24.90 11.72
CA ARG A 47 13.11 26.07 11.09
C ARG A 47 13.07 26.02 9.56
N ARG A 48 13.12 24.82 8.99
CA ARG A 48 13.08 24.61 7.53
C ARG A 48 11.66 24.73 6.99
N VAL A 49 10.66 24.33 7.78
CA VAL A 49 9.24 24.61 7.47
C VAL A 49 9.04 26.12 7.43
N GLU A 50 9.49 26.86 8.45
CA GLU A 50 9.35 28.32 8.48
C GLU A 50 10.09 29.02 7.33
N LYS A 51 11.30 28.58 6.99
CA LYS A 51 12.01 29.10 5.80
C LYS A 51 11.22 28.88 4.52
N LEU A 52 10.73 27.66 4.27
CA LEU A 52 9.90 27.34 3.10
C LEU A 52 8.67 28.26 3.01
N LEU A 53 7.99 28.48 4.14
CA LEU A 53 6.81 29.32 4.20
C LEU A 53 7.14 30.79 3.95
N ALA A 54 8.23 31.31 4.53
CA ALA A 54 8.67 32.69 4.33
C ALA A 54 9.10 32.97 2.89
N ASP A 55 9.88 32.06 2.30
CA ASP A 55 10.41 32.24 0.94
C ASP A 55 9.32 32.25 -0.13
N ASN A 56 8.25 31.49 0.11
CA ASN A 56 7.13 31.29 -0.81
C ASN A 56 5.82 31.94 -0.34
N ALA A 57 5.86 32.86 0.63
CA ALA A 57 4.67 33.50 1.21
C ALA A 57 3.64 34.02 0.16
N PRO A 58 4.05 34.62 -0.98
CA PRO A 58 3.09 35.09 -1.99
C PRO A 58 2.28 33.99 -2.70
N ALA A 59 2.66 32.72 -2.57
CA ALA A 59 1.97 31.61 -3.20
C ALA A 59 0.77 31.10 -2.39
N TYR A 60 0.62 31.53 -1.13
CA TYR A 60 -0.40 31.01 -0.23
C TYR A 60 -1.55 32.00 -0.04
N ASP A 61 -2.76 31.46 0.20
CA ASP A 61 -3.90 32.26 0.65
C ASP A 61 -3.71 32.76 2.10
N GLU A 62 -4.51 33.72 2.55
CA GLU A 62 -4.40 34.32 3.90
C GLU A 62 -4.60 33.32 5.06
N SER A 63 -5.26 32.19 4.79
CA SER A 63 -5.59 31.17 5.80
C SER A 63 -4.51 30.12 6.01
N PHE A 64 -3.45 30.10 5.19
CA PHE A 64 -2.47 29.01 5.20
C PHE A 64 -1.83 28.76 6.57
N ARG A 65 -1.61 29.82 7.36
CA ARG A 65 -1.03 29.73 8.71
C ARG A 65 -1.92 28.96 9.69
N SER A 66 -3.24 29.00 9.54
CA SER A 66 -4.15 28.18 10.36
C SER A 66 -4.26 26.74 9.89
N ARG A 67 -3.67 26.39 8.73
CA ARG A 67 -3.75 25.06 8.11
C ARG A 67 -2.45 24.26 8.20
N ILE A 68 -1.35 24.83 8.70
CA ILE A 68 -0.06 24.14 8.85
C ILE A 68 0.28 23.99 10.33
N HIS A 69 0.58 22.76 10.75
CA HIS A 69 0.87 22.44 12.16
C HIS A 69 2.11 21.56 12.26
N PHE A 70 3.08 21.97 13.09
CA PHE A 70 4.27 21.19 13.39
C PHE A 70 4.12 20.49 14.74
N HIS A 71 4.49 19.21 14.80
CA HIS A 71 4.39 18.33 15.96
C HIS A 71 5.78 17.76 16.28
N PRO A 72 6.46 18.24 17.34
CA PRO A 72 7.81 17.80 17.64
C PRO A 72 7.84 16.34 18.11
N VAL A 73 8.61 15.51 17.43
CA VAL A 73 8.89 14.12 17.81
C VAL A 73 10.02 14.09 18.83
N ARG A 74 9.85 13.29 19.89
CA ARG A 74 10.86 13.08 20.95
C ARG A 74 12.00 12.17 20.49
N GLY A 75 13.09 12.15 21.25
CA GLY A 75 14.25 11.29 21.01
C GLY A 75 15.21 11.80 19.92
N PRO A 76 16.29 11.05 19.63
CA PRO A 76 17.32 11.47 18.70
C PRO A 76 16.91 11.23 17.24
N SER A 77 17.26 12.18 16.37
CA SER A 77 17.13 12.01 14.93
C SER A 77 18.11 10.96 14.40
N ASN A 78 17.88 10.51 13.17
CA ASN A 78 18.77 9.58 12.50
C ASN A 78 20.19 10.16 12.32
N THR A 79 20.29 11.48 12.10
CA THR A 79 21.56 12.22 12.11
C THR A 79 22.27 12.15 13.46
N ASP A 80 21.55 12.39 14.57
CA ASP A 80 22.12 12.31 15.92
C ASP A 80 22.67 10.91 16.20
N VAL A 81 21.91 9.88 15.81
CA VAL A 81 22.30 8.48 15.93
C VAL A 81 23.54 8.18 15.07
N PHE A 82 23.56 8.64 13.81
CA PHE A 82 24.68 8.41 12.92
C PHE A 82 25.98 9.08 13.41
N ILE A 83 25.91 10.30 13.94
CA ILE A 83 27.06 11.02 14.48
C ILE A 83 27.72 10.25 15.63
N ARG A 84 26.95 9.52 16.46
CA ARG A 84 27.49 8.69 17.56
C ARG A 84 28.44 7.58 17.08
N THR A 85 28.34 7.18 15.80
CA THR A 85 29.24 6.18 15.23
C THR A 85 30.65 6.71 14.98
N GLY A 86 30.85 8.04 14.98
CA GLY A 86 32.11 8.69 14.62
C GLY A 86 32.48 8.59 13.12
N LYS A 87 31.61 8.00 12.29
CA LYS A 87 31.85 7.84 10.85
C LYS A 87 31.57 9.15 10.11
N ARG A 88 32.40 9.46 9.09
CA ARG A 88 32.22 10.63 8.20
C ARG A 88 31.05 10.49 7.21
N GLY A 89 30.54 9.28 7.03
CA GLY A 89 29.51 8.93 6.07
C GLY A 89 29.38 7.42 5.92
N ALA A 90 28.29 6.95 5.29
CA ALA A 90 28.04 5.53 5.03
C ALA A 90 28.88 4.99 3.86
N PHE A 91 30.14 5.42 3.76
CA PHE A 91 31.03 5.16 2.65
C PHE A 91 31.36 3.67 2.52
N HIS A 92 31.25 3.14 1.31
CA HIS A 92 31.68 1.78 1.01
C HIS A 92 32.17 1.69 -0.44
N PRO A 93 33.11 0.76 -0.76
CA PRO A 93 33.50 0.53 -2.15
C PRO A 93 32.33 0.02 -3.00
N PRO A 94 32.36 0.19 -4.32
CA PRO A 94 31.39 -0.42 -5.21
C PRO A 94 31.68 -1.93 -5.38
N GLY A 95 30.92 -2.55 -6.28
CA GLY A 95 31.02 -3.96 -6.61
C GLY A 95 30.27 -4.86 -5.62
N TYR A 96 30.41 -6.16 -5.83
CA TYR A 96 29.70 -7.17 -5.08
C TYR A 96 29.93 -7.09 -3.55
N HIS A 97 31.19 -7.18 -3.12
CA HIS A 97 31.53 -7.14 -1.68
C HIS A 97 31.17 -5.80 -1.06
N GLY A 98 31.42 -4.72 -1.80
CA GLY A 98 31.11 -3.36 -1.40
C GLY A 98 29.62 -3.12 -1.16
N ALA A 99 28.75 -3.59 -2.06
CA ALA A 99 27.30 -3.51 -1.87
C ALA A 99 26.84 -4.20 -0.58
N VAL A 100 27.37 -5.40 -0.27
CA VAL A 100 27.03 -6.11 0.97
C VAL A 100 27.43 -5.30 2.20
N LEU A 101 28.62 -4.69 2.20
CA LEU A 101 29.07 -3.79 3.28
C LEU A 101 28.18 -2.56 3.42
N GLY A 102 27.78 -1.96 2.30
CA GLY A 102 26.84 -0.84 2.31
C GLY A 102 25.52 -1.20 2.97
N PHE A 103 24.95 -2.37 2.64
CA PHE A 103 23.67 -2.78 3.24
C PHE A 103 23.84 -3.16 4.71
N GLN A 104 25.02 -3.66 5.11
CA GLN A 104 25.34 -3.90 6.50
C GLN A 104 25.41 -2.58 7.29
N SER A 105 26.09 -1.56 6.76
CA SER A 105 26.13 -0.21 7.33
C SER A 105 24.73 0.41 7.50
N LEU A 106 23.83 0.19 6.53
CA LEU A 106 22.43 0.60 6.68
C LEU A 106 21.74 -0.06 7.88
N CYS A 107 22.05 -1.33 8.18
CA CYS A 107 21.46 -2.01 9.32
C CYS A 107 22.12 -1.58 10.65
N GLU A 108 23.44 -1.41 10.67
CA GLU A 108 24.22 -1.23 11.91
C GLU A 108 24.39 0.23 12.31
N ASP A 109 24.60 1.13 11.34
CA ASP A 109 24.91 2.54 11.60
C ASP A 109 23.69 3.44 11.52
N ILE A 110 22.79 3.18 10.56
CA ILE A 110 21.59 4.00 10.33
C ILE A 110 20.45 3.59 11.28
N TRP A 111 20.37 2.33 11.71
CA TRP A 111 19.38 1.91 12.71
C TRP A 111 19.94 1.90 14.13
N GLY A 112 20.80 2.85 14.48
CA GLY A 112 21.59 2.89 15.72
C GLY A 112 20.86 3.34 17.01
N TRP A 113 19.53 3.47 17.03
CA TRP A 113 18.74 3.82 18.24
C TRP A 113 18.84 2.79 19.37
N THR A 114 18.86 3.19 20.64
CA THR A 114 18.65 2.22 21.73
C THR A 114 17.19 1.73 21.80
N GLU A 115 16.92 0.73 22.64
CA GLU A 115 15.55 0.25 22.86
C GLU A 115 14.64 1.39 23.36
N GLU A 116 15.11 2.15 24.34
CA GLU A 116 14.39 3.27 24.95
C GLU A 116 14.12 4.38 23.94
N GLU A 117 15.12 4.72 23.12
CA GLU A 117 15.00 5.75 22.08
C GLU A 117 14.01 5.32 20.99
N TYR A 118 14.06 4.07 20.54
CA TYR A 118 13.13 3.55 19.53
C TYR A 118 11.68 3.59 20.02
N VAL A 119 11.45 3.18 21.27
CA VAL A 119 10.12 3.16 21.89
C VAL A 119 9.60 4.56 22.15
N ASP A 120 10.42 5.49 22.65
CA ASP A 120 9.98 6.87 22.89
C ASP A 120 9.59 7.59 21.60
N ILE A 121 10.37 7.43 20.52
CA ILE A 121 10.01 7.96 19.19
C ILE A 121 8.70 7.34 18.69
N TYR A 122 8.52 6.02 18.87
CA TYR A 122 7.29 5.32 18.49
C TYR A 122 6.07 5.85 19.26
N GLU A 123 6.14 5.95 20.59
CA GLU A 123 5.05 6.46 21.42
C GLU A 123 4.74 7.92 21.11
N SER A 124 5.77 8.75 20.90
CA SER A 124 5.60 10.13 20.45
C SER A 124 4.81 10.21 19.13
N CYS A 125 5.10 9.33 18.17
CA CYS A 125 4.33 9.24 16.93
C CYS A 125 2.87 8.75 17.17
N VAL A 126 2.65 7.82 18.09
CA VAL A 126 1.32 7.34 18.46
C VAL A 126 0.48 8.46 19.06
N GLU A 127 1.03 9.23 19.99
CA GLU A 127 0.40 10.39 20.61
C GLU A 127 -0.02 11.43 19.55
N ILE A 128 0.89 11.79 18.63
CA ILE A 128 0.61 12.73 17.53
C ILE A 128 -0.56 12.21 16.67
N ILE A 129 -0.58 10.92 16.31
CA ILE A 129 -1.68 10.36 15.51
C ILE A 129 -3.01 10.43 16.26
N GLN A 130 -3.01 10.15 17.57
CA GLN A 130 -4.21 10.17 18.40
C GLN A 130 -4.75 11.59 18.61
N GLU A 131 -3.87 12.58 18.71
CA GLU A 131 -4.22 14.00 18.84
C GLU A 131 -4.77 14.55 17.52
N VAL A 132 -4.06 14.33 16.42
CA VAL A 132 -4.40 14.89 15.10
C VAL A 132 -5.68 14.25 14.52
N LYS A 133 -5.85 12.93 14.72
CA LYS A 133 -6.90 12.09 14.09
C LYS A 133 -6.96 12.32 12.56
N PRO A 134 -5.86 12.01 11.85
CA PRO A 134 -5.72 12.37 10.44
C PRO A 134 -6.66 11.59 9.52
N SER A 135 -7.11 12.22 8.43
CA SER A 135 -7.84 11.55 7.35
C SER A 135 -6.92 10.60 6.56
N THR A 136 -5.64 10.93 6.42
CA THR A 136 -4.61 10.04 5.88
C THR A 136 -3.24 10.34 6.48
N ILE A 137 -2.35 9.35 6.46
CA ILE A 137 -0.97 9.49 6.93
C ILE A 137 -0.03 9.21 5.76
N ALA A 138 0.91 10.12 5.50
CA ALA A 138 2.01 9.91 4.57
C ALA A 138 3.34 9.86 5.33
N ILE A 139 4.18 8.86 5.07
CA ILE A 139 5.35 8.57 5.91
C ILE A 139 6.58 8.40 5.04
N ASP A 140 7.68 9.01 5.46
CA ASP A 140 9.00 8.74 4.90
C ASP A 140 9.39 7.26 5.05
N PHE A 141 9.88 6.66 3.98
CA PHE A 141 10.27 5.25 3.94
C PHE A 141 11.23 4.84 5.07
N PHE A 142 12.20 5.71 5.40
CA PHE A 142 13.25 5.43 6.37
C PHE A 142 12.84 5.69 7.83
N PHE A 143 11.66 6.28 8.08
CA PHE A 143 11.19 6.55 9.43
C PHE A 143 10.43 5.34 10.03
N LEU A 144 11.19 4.34 10.48
CA LEU A 144 10.66 3.03 10.91
C LEU A 144 9.63 3.15 12.04
N GLN A 145 9.90 4.00 13.02
CA GLN A 145 9.08 4.21 14.21
C GLN A 145 7.72 4.82 13.84
N GLY A 146 7.71 5.84 12.96
CA GLY A 146 6.48 6.42 12.44
C GLY A 146 5.63 5.40 11.65
N ARG A 147 6.28 4.51 10.88
CA ARG A 147 5.60 3.42 10.17
C ARG A 147 4.98 2.41 11.14
N ASP A 148 5.67 2.07 12.22
CA ASP A 148 5.14 1.21 13.27
C ASP A 148 3.99 1.91 14.02
N ALA A 149 4.10 3.20 14.35
CA ALA A 149 3.05 3.96 15.02
C ALA A 149 1.77 4.04 14.18
N ALA A 150 1.89 4.39 12.89
CA ALA A 150 0.78 4.34 11.95
C ALA A 150 0.21 2.92 11.81
N TYR A 151 1.07 1.90 11.84
CA TYR A 151 0.58 0.53 11.78
C TYR A 151 -0.29 0.20 12.99
N ASN A 152 0.21 0.46 14.19
CA ASN A 152 -0.42 0.05 15.45
C ASN A 152 -1.64 0.92 15.84
N THR A 153 -1.73 2.14 15.34
CA THR A 153 -2.93 3.01 15.45
C THR A 153 -4.02 2.69 14.42
N GLY A 154 -3.83 1.67 13.58
CA GLY A 154 -4.85 1.19 12.64
C GLY A 154 -4.89 1.91 11.30
N HIS A 155 -3.90 2.75 10.98
CA HIS A 155 -3.84 3.50 9.72
C HIS A 155 -3.10 2.72 8.62
N THR A 156 -3.53 2.92 7.37
CA THR A 156 -2.76 2.48 6.19
C THR A 156 -2.03 3.70 5.65
N ALA A 157 -0.73 3.77 5.93
CA ALA A 157 0.09 4.90 5.51
C ALA A 157 0.45 4.87 4.02
N ILE A 158 0.39 6.02 3.37
CA ILE A 158 1.03 6.30 2.08
C ILE A 158 2.54 6.33 2.33
N LEU A 159 3.31 5.57 1.55
CA LEU A 159 4.76 5.51 1.73
C LEU A 159 5.44 6.44 0.73
N ILE A 160 6.14 7.45 1.25
CA ILE A 160 6.93 8.38 0.45
C ILE A 160 8.36 7.83 0.41
N ASN A 161 8.76 7.34 -0.76
CA ASN A 161 10.13 6.94 -1.00
C ASN A 161 10.95 8.17 -1.37
N THR A 162 12.20 8.20 -0.93
CA THR A 162 13.10 9.34 -1.15
C THR A 162 14.10 9.09 -2.29
N THR A 163 14.02 7.90 -2.88
CA THR A 163 14.94 7.38 -3.89
C THR A 163 14.18 6.87 -5.12
N SER A 164 14.92 6.30 -6.07
CA SER A 164 14.43 5.82 -7.37
C SER A 164 13.47 4.62 -7.26
N LEU A 165 12.74 4.34 -8.35
CA LEU A 165 11.79 3.23 -8.45
C LEU A 165 12.47 1.87 -8.25
N SER A 166 13.76 1.75 -8.59
CA SER A 166 14.54 0.53 -8.37
C SER A 166 14.43 0.00 -6.93
N HIS A 167 14.32 0.87 -5.93
CA HIS A 167 14.25 0.45 -4.52
C HIS A 167 12.89 -0.11 -4.13
N ILE A 168 11.87 0.10 -4.96
CA ILE A 168 10.50 -0.35 -4.73
C ILE A 168 10.23 -1.63 -5.53
N VAL A 169 10.59 -1.64 -6.82
CA VAL A 169 10.12 -2.67 -7.76
C VAL A 169 11.16 -3.73 -8.13
N LEU A 170 12.43 -3.59 -7.73
CA LEU A 170 13.47 -4.53 -8.14
C LEU A 170 13.13 -5.98 -7.72
N GLY A 171 12.74 -6.19 -6.46
CA GLY A 171 12.46 -7.52 -5.92
C GLY A 171 11.24 -8.23 -6.52
N MET A 172 10.38 -7.52 -7.26
CA MET A 172 9.15 -8.08 -7.85
C MET A 172 9.22 -8.32 -9.35
N GLN A 173 10.38 -8.06 -9.97
CA GLN A 173 10.54 -8.28 -11.40
C GLN A 173 10.41 -9.78 -11.73
N PRO A 174 9.66 -10.14 -12.79
CA PRO A 174 9.40 -11.54 -13.14
C PRO A 174 10.68 -12.27 -13.56
N ASN A 175 10.64 -13.61 -13.55
CA ASN A 175 11.73 -14.47 -14.01
C ASN A 175 13.07 -14.20 -13.28
N SER A 176 12.98 -13.80 -12.01
CA SER A 176 14.14 -13.43 -11.18
C SER A 176 15.04 -12.38 -11.84
N ALA A 177 14.46 -11.46 -12.64
CA ALA A 177 15.23 -10.46 -13.38
C ALA A 177 16.07 -9.53 -12.48
N ALA A 178 15.72 -9.40 -11.19
CA ALA A 178 16.56 -8.74 -10.19
C ALA A 178 17.98 -9.32 -10.08
N LEU A 179 18.15 -10.61 -10.38
CA LEU A 179 19.43 -11.31 -10.25
C LEU A 179 20.38 -11.05 -11.43
N TRP A 180 19.85 -10.99 -12.65
CA TRP A 180 20.67 -11.02 -13.87
C TRP A 180 20.48 -9.83 -14.81
N LYS A 181 19.34 -9.12 -14.72
CA LYS A 181 18.98 -8.06 -15.69
C LYS A 181 19.33 -6.67 -15.18
N TYR A 182 19.08 -6.40 -13.89
CA TYR A 182 19.24 -5.07 -13.30
C TYR A 182 20.35 -5.08 -12.24
N PRO A 183 21.22 -4.06 -12.21
CA PRO A 183 22.29 -3.98 -11.22
C PRO A 183 21.69 -3.79 -9.82
N LEU A 184 22.21 -4.51 -8.84
CA LEU A 184 21.83 -4.31 -7.44
C LEU A 184 22.32 -2.92 -6.97
N PRO A 185 21.50 -2.17 -6.21
CA PRO A 185 21.93 -0.97 -5.49
C PRO A 185 23.26 -1.17 -4.76
N GLY A 186 24.12 -0.15 -4.81
CA GLY A 186 25.45 -0.18 -4.18
C GLY A 186 26.56 -0.86 -5.00
N THR A 187 26.25 -1.61 -6.05
CA THR A 187 27.29 -2.30 -6.85
C THR A 187 28.03 -1.39 -7.83
N GLY A 188 27.40 -0.32 -8.31
CA GLY A 188 27.95 0.53 -9.37
C GLY A 188 28.17 -0.20 -10.71
N PHE A 189 27.53 -1.36 -10.90
CA PHE A 189 27.56 -2.07 -12.17
C PHE A 189 26.77 -1.30 -13.24
N PRO A 190 27.25 -1.29 -14.50
CA PRO A 190 26.56 -0.60 -15.58
C PRO A 190 25.28 -1.35 -15.99
N TYR A 191 24.41 -0.66 -16.72
CA TYR A 191 23.22 -1.23 -17.34
C TYR A 191 23.28 -1.07 -18.88
N PRO A 192 22.98 -2.11 -19.67
CA PRO A 192 22.73 -3.50 -19.26
C PRO A 192 23.95 -4.14 -18.58
N ILE A 193 23.72 -5.09 -17.66
CA ILE A 193 24.82 -5.78 -16.97
C ILE A 193 25.63 -6.60 -17.98
N PRO A 194 26.94 -6.37 -18.13
CA PRO A 194 27.82 -7.22 -18.93
C PRO A 194 27.80 -8.66 -18.44
N TRP A 195 27.82 -9.63 -19.36
CA TRP A 195 27.68 -11.05 -19.03
C TRP A 195 28.65 -11.54 -17.95
N HIS A 196 29.88 -11.01 -17.91
CA HIS A 196 30.91 -11.37 -16.92
C HIS A 196 30.62 -10.82 -15.51
N LEU A 197 29.75 -9.82 -15.37
CA LEU A 197 29.31 -9.26 -14.09
C LEU A 197 28.01 -9.88 -13.58
N ILE A 198 27.26 -10.61 -14.41
CA ILE A 198 26.02 -11.28 -14.00
C ILE A 198 26.23 -12.19 -12.79
N PRO A 199 27.25 -13.09 -12.75
CA PRO A 199 27.49 -13.92 -11.56
C PRO A 199 27.73 -13.11 -10.29
N LEU A 200 28.46 -11.99 -10.39
CA LEU A 200 28.74 -11.11 -9.26
C LEU A 200 27.48 -10.37 -8.79
N ASN A 201 26.60 -9.96 -9.70
CA ASN A 201 25.32 -9.34 -9.35
C ASN A 201 24.39 -10.35 -8.65
N ILE A 202 24.30 -11.58 -9.16
CA ILE A 202 23.56 -12.68 -8.50
C ILE A 202 24.09 -12.87 -7.08
N MET A 203 25.41 -12.97 -6.92
CA MET A 203 26.04 -13.11 -5.60
C MET A 203 25.74 -11.92 -4.69
N ALA A 204 25.73 -10.69 -5.22
CA ALA A 204 25.39 -9.48 -4.49
C ALA A 204 23.98 -9.53 -3.93
N VAL A 205 23.00 -9.88 -4.78
CA VAL A 205 21.60 -9.97 -4.36
C VAL A 205 21.43 -11.05 -3.28
N LEU A 206 21.98 -12.25 -3.51
CA LEU A 206 21.84 -13.37 -2.57
C LEU A 206 22.54 -13.11 -1.23
N LYS A 207 23.78 -12.58 -1.24
CA LYS A 207 24.49 -12.27 0.01
C LYS A 207 23.89 -11.08 0.75
N THR A 208 23.40 -10.06 0.04
CA THR A 208 22.68 -8.94 0.68
C THR A 208 21.40 -9.44 1.35
N ALA A 209 20.62 -10.29 0.67
CA ALA A 209 19.46 -10.92 1.26
C ALA A 209 19.84 -11.78 2.48
N LYS A 210 20.89 -12.60 2.39
CA LYS A 210 21.39 -13.40 3.51
C LYS A 210 21.83 -12.53 4.69
N MET A 211 22.59 -11.46 4.44
CA MET A 211 23.05 -10.50 5.45
C MET A 211 21.84 -9.85 6.14
N TYR A 212 20.88 -9.34 5.37
CA TYR A 212 19.68 -8.72 5.94
C TYR A 212 18.84 -9.67 6.80
N HIS A 213 18.76 -10.96 6.43
CA HIS A 213 18.07 -11.97 7.24
C HIS A 213 18.90 -12.46 8.44
N GLY A 214 20.23 -12.35 8.37
CA GLY A 214 21.15 -12.71 9.45
C GLY A 214 21.48 -11.57 10.43
N SER A 215 21.15 -10.32 10.09
CA SER A 215 21.50 -9.12 10.86
C SER A 215 21.09 -9.23 12.33
N GLY A 216 22.06 -9.09 13.24
CA GLY A 216 21.84 -9.01 14.69
C GLY A 216 21.01 -7.78 15.04
N ARG A 217 21.32 -6.65 14.43
CA ARG A 217 20.61 -5.39 14.68
C ARG A 217 19.12 -5.43 14.36
N ARG A 218 18.76 -6.02 13.21
CA ARG A 218 17.35 -6.28 12.88
C ARG A 218 16.66 -7.17 13.91
N ARG A 219 17.39 -8.15 14.47
CA ARG A 219 16.87 -9.07 15.48
C ARG A 219 16.61 -8.36 16.80
N GLU A 220 17.54 -7.51 17.25
CA GLU A 220 17.37 -6.65 18.44
C GLU A 220 16.12 -5.78 18.33
N ILE A 221 15.98 -5.01 17.24
CA ILE A 221 14.80 -4.15 17.04
C ILE A 221 13.51 -4.98 17.01
N ARG A 222 13.56 -6.18 16.41
CA ARG A 222 12.42 -7.10 16.43
C ARG A 222 12.09 -7.57 17.84
N GLU A 223 13.08 -7.85 18.69
CA GLU A 223 12.89 -8.24 20.09
C GLU A 223 12.30 -7.09 20.91
N TRP A 224 12.77 -5.86 20.74
CA TRP A 224 12.19 -4.66 21.37
C TRP A 224 10.72 -4.49 20.99
N ARG A 225 10.39 -4.64 19.70
CA ARG A 225 9.01 -4.59 19.19
C ARG A 225 8.13 -5.66 19.82
N ILE A 226 8.64 -6.89 19.96
CA ILE A 226 7.90 -7.98 20.62
C ILE A 226 7.66 -7.64 22.10
N LYS A 227 8.70 -7.21 22.81
CA LYS A 227 8.64 -6.84 24.24
C LYS A 227 7.63 -5.71 24.49
N HIS A 228 7.58 -4.71 23.61
CA HIS A 228 6.70 -3.56 23.72
C HIS A 228 5.36 -3.71 22.98
N LYS A 229 5.04 -4.91 22.50
CA LYS A 229 3.78 -5.21 21.76
C LYS A 229 3.58 -4.32 20.51
N ILE A 230 4.67 -3.88 19.89
CA ILE A 230 4.65 -3.19 18.61
C ILE A 230 4.46 -4.24 17.52
N HIS A 231 3.27 -4.27 16.93
CA HIS A 231 2.88 -5.26 15.93
C HIS A 231 3.23 -4.82 14.51
N GLY A 232 3.26 -5.79 13.60
CA GLY A 232 3.46 -5.58 12.17
C GLY A 232 4.74 -6.21 11.63
N ARG A 233 4.84 -6.27 10.30
CA ARG A 233 6.08 -6.63 9.62
C ARG A 233 7.17 -5.61 9.94
N PHE A 234 8.43 -6.03 9.90
CA PHE A 234 9.54 -5.10 10.11
C PHE A 234 9.50 -4.01 9.04
N PRO A 235 9.46 -2.70 9.38
CA PRO A 235 9.13 -1.67 8.40
C PRO A 235 10.02 -1.70 7.16
N PHE A 236 11.33 -1.94 7.29
CA PHE A 236 12.24 -2.00 6.14
C PHE A 236 12.05 -3.22 5.22
N ALA A 237 11.43 -4.31 5.68
CA ALA A 237 11.23 -5.52 4.88
C ALA A 237 10.20 -5.34 3.75
N ASP A 238 9.37 -4.31 3.85
CA ASP A 238 8.25 -4.06 2.96
C ASP A 238 8.57 -2.86 2.03
N ALA A 239 9.48 -3.09 1.07
CA ALA A 239 9.81 -2.11 0.03
C ALA A 239 8.59 -1.74 -0.84
N TRP A 240 7.76 -2.75 -1.16
CA TRP A 240 6.45 -2.58 -1.77
C TRP A 240 5.42 -3.47 -1.10
N ARG A 241 4.16 -3.00 -1.05
CA ARG A 241 2.99 -3.75 -0.60
C ARG A 241 1.76 -3.38 -1.42
N PRO A 242 0.86 -4.34 -1.73
CA PRO A 242 -0.33 -4.10 -2.54
C PRO A 242 -1.43 -3.28 -1.83
N ASP A 243 -1.42 -3.24 -0.50
CA ASP A 243 -2.48 -2.66 0.31
C ASP A 243 -2.24 -1.22 0.75
N ARG A 244 -1.14 -0.61 0.31
CA ARG A 244 -0.84 0.80 0.54
C ARG A 244 -0.38 1.47 -0.74
N TYR A 245 -0.54 2.79 -0.80
CA TYR A 245 -0.06 3.58 -1.92
C TYR A 245 1.40 3.98 -1.71
N HIS A 246 2.20 4.00 -2.77
CA HIS A 246 3.62 4.37 -2.74
C HIS A 246 3.85 5.54 -3.68
N ILE A 247 4.59 6.55 -3.21
CA ILE A 247 4.98 7.71 -4.01
C ILE A 247 6.50 7.71 -4.12
N SER A 248 7.02 7.94 -5.33
CA SER A 248 8.46 8.04 -5.58
C SER A 248 8.77 9.32 -6.35
N PRO A 249 9.91 9.99 -6.07
CA PRO A 249 10.43 11.08 -6.87
C PRO A 249 11.06 10.61 -8.20
N GLY A 250 10.99 9.31 -8.51
CA GLY A 250 11.45 8.75 -9.78
C GLY A 250 10.43 8.87 -10.91
N LEU A 251 10.94 9.08 -12.13
CA LEU A 251 10.22 8.88 -13.38
C LEU A 251 10.60 7.52 -13.97
N LYS A 252 9.68 6.88 -14.69
CA LYS A 252 9.94 5.58 -15.33
C LYS A 252 11.05 5.69 -16.38
N GLU A 253 11.07 6.83 -17.06
CA GLU A 253 12.01 7.18 -18.14
C GLU A 253 13.42 7.44 -17.61
N LEU A 254 13.57 7.75 -16.31
CA LEU A 254 14.85 8.00 -15.65
C LEU A 254 15.39 6.77 -14.93
N ASP A 255 14.64 5.67 -14.89
CA ASP A 255 15.00 4.46 -14.17
C ASP A 255 15.23 3.30 -15.15
N TRP A 256 15.67 2.15 -14.62
CA TRP A 256 15.83 0.95 -15.42
C TRP A 256 14.48 0.54 -16.05
N PRO A 257 14.48 -0.10 -17.24
CA PRO A 257 13.25 -0.46 -17.95
C PRO A 257 12.57 -1.68 -17.31
N PHE A 258 11.99 -1.48 -16.13
CA PHE A 258 11.26 -2.47 -15.36
C PHE A 258 10.00 -2.93 -16.11
N SER A 259 9.80 -4.25 -16.20
CA SER A 259 8.66 -4.82 -16.93
C SER A 259 7.38 -4.89 -16.11
N LYS A 260 7.51 -4.83 -14.77
CA LYS A 260 6.37 -4.83 -13.84
C LYS A 260 6.39 -3.57 -13.00
N MET A 261 5.32 -2.79 -13.08
CA MET A 261 5.06 -1.61 -12.26
C MET A 261 3.61 -1.64 -11.77
N PRO A 262 3.36 -1.98 -10.49
CA PRO A 262 2.02 -1.96 -9.90
C PRO A 262 1.33 -0.59 -9.98
N GLU A 263 0.00 -0.61 -10.09
CA GLU A 263 -0.84 0.61 -10.18
C GLU A 263 -0.89 1.42 -8.88
N ASN A 264 -0.57 0.80 -7.75
CA ASN A 264 -0.49 1.46 -6.44
C ASN A 264 0.86 2.13 -6.18
N ILE A 265 1.68 2.33 -7.21
CA ILE A 265 2.91 3.13 -7.19
C ILE A 265 2.71 4.33 -8.10
N LEU A 266 2.89 5.53 -7.57
CA LEU A 266 2.95 6.77 -8.33
C LEU A 266 4.40 7.20 -8.52
N PRO A 267 4.97 7.03 -9.73
CA PRO A 267 6.25 7.62 -10.10
C PRO A 267 6.04 9.12 -10.40
N ALA A 268 5.99 9.93 -9.36
CA ALA A 268 5.72 11.37 -9.44
C ALA A 268 7.01 12.18 -9.63
N GLY A 269 8.06 11.65 -10.27
CA GLY A 269 9.33 12.37 -10.35
C GLY A 269 9.36 13.55 -11.32
N PRO A 270 10.29 14.51 -11.13
CA PRO A 270 10.96 14.85 -9.87
C PRO A 270 10.04 15.55 -8.86
N ILE A 271 10.13 15.17 -7.58
CA ILE A 271 9.49 15.92 -6.48
C ILE A 271 10.55 16.81 -5.84
N LEU A 272 10.59 18.09 -6.25
CA LEU A 272 11.59 19.06 -5.79
C LEU A 272 10.96 20.25 -5.06
N LEU A 273 11.72 20.81 -4.13
CA LEU A 273 11.37 22.00 -3.37
C LEU A 273 11.15 23.21 -4.31
N PRO A 274 10.09 24.02 -4.07
CA PRO A 274 10.05 25.35 -4.65
C PRO A 274 11.12 26.22 -3.97
N THR A 275 11.78 27.07 -4.75
CA THR A 275 12.86 27.92 -4.25
C THR A 275 12.66 29.35 -4.69
N ALA A 276 12.99 30.30 -3.79
CA ALA A 276 13.14 31.70 -4.17
C ALA A 276 14.28 31.89 -5.18
N SER A 277 14.27 32.98 -5.94
CA SER A 277 15.37 33.30 -6.86
C SER A 277 16.68 33.51 -6.10
N VAL A 278 17.82 33.23 -6.73
CA VAL A 278 19.16 33.50 -6.15
C VAL A 278 19.28 34.95 -5.70
N GLU A 279 18.75 35.90 -6.49
CA GLU A 279 18.78 37.32 -6.17
C GLU A 279 18.08 37.67 -4.86
N LYS A 280 16.96 37.00 -4.54
CA LYS A 280 16.22 37.23 -3.30
C LYS A 280 16.97 36.63 -2.10
N GLN A 281 17.68 35.53 -2.29
CA GLN A 281 18.37 34.81 -1.21
C GLN A 281 19.77 35.36 -0.93
N ASP A 282 20.56 35.61 -1.98
CA ASP A 282 21.92 36.17 -1.92
C ASP A 282 22.21 36.98 -3.21
N PRO A 283 22.02 38.31 -3.15
CA PRO A 283 22.32 39.21 -4.28
C PRO A 283 23.79 39.18 -4.73
N GLN A 284 24.74 38.87 -3.82
CA GLN A 284 26.16 38.81 -4.18
C GLN A 284 26.45 37.54 -4.98
N MET A 285 25.92 36.39 -4.54
CA MET A 285 26.01 35.14 -5.29
C MET A 285 25.36 35.29 -6.67
N HIS A 286 24.21 35.96 -6.77
CA HIS A 286 23.55 36.23 -8.06
C HIS A 286 24.44 37.04 -9.02
N LYS A 287 25.09 38.09 -8.52
CA LYS A 287 26.04 38.89 -9.32
C LYS A 287 27.24 38.06 -9.76
N TRP A 288 27.77 37.20 -8.88
CA TRP A 288 28.92 36.33 -9.20
C TRP A 288 28.55 35.25 -10.23
N LEU A 289 27.40 34.58 -10.09
CA LEU A 289 26.94 33.56 -11.04
C LEU A 289 26.74 34.11 -12.46
N LYS A 290 26.41 35.40 -12.62
CA LYS A 290 26.27 36.04 -13.93
C LYS A 290 27.59 36.32 -14.65
N GLN A 291 28.74 36.19 -13.98
CA GLN A 291 30.04 36.54 -14.56
C GLN A 291 30.53 35.52 -15.59
N ALA A 292 30.22 34.23 -15.40
CA ALA A 292 30.62 33.16 -16.30
C ALA A 292 29.79 31.88 -16.11
N PRO A 293 29.71 31.01 -17.14
CA PRO A 293 29.26 29.64 -16.99
C PRO A 293 29.98 28.93 -15.83
N THR A 294 29.20 28.29 -14.97
CA THR A 294 29.68 27.78 -13.67
C THR A 294 29.61 26.26 -13.60
N ILE A 295 30.69 25.66 -13.08
CA ILE A 295 30.71 24.25 -12.64
C ILE A 295 30.36 24.23 -11.16
N LEU A 296 29.24 23.60 -10.81
CA LEU A 296 28.80 23.47 -9.41
C LEU A 296 29.31 22.15 -8.83
N VAL A 297 30.15 22.21 -7.82
CA VAL A 297 30.63 21.05 -7.05
C VAL A 297 29.88 21.01 -5.72
N ASN A 298 28.94 20.06 -5.59
CA ASN A 298 28.12 19.88 -4.40
C ASN A 298 27.93 18.38 -4.09
N LEU A 299 28.68 17.89 -3.10
CA LEU A 299 28.63 16.49 -2.66
C LEU A 299 27.51 16.21 -1.64
N GLY A 300 26.54 17.12 -1.49
CA GLY A 300 25.37 16.94 -0.63
C GLY A 300 25.57 17.44 0.80
N THR A 301 24.63 17.10 1.68
CA THR A 301 24.63 17.56 3.09
C THR A 301 25.37 16.63 4.03
N LEU A 302 25.46 15.34 3.69
CA LEU A 302 26.08 14.30 4.53
C LEU A 302 27.52 13.96 4.14
N TYR A 303 28.02 14.51 3.03
CA TYR A 303 29.36 14.22 2.55
C TYR A 303 30.35 15.26 3.10
N ALA A 304 31.11 14.87 4.13
CA ALA A 304 32.30 15.59 4.56
C ALA A 304 33.53 14.84 4.02
N PRO A 305 34.19 15.32 2.94
CA PRO A 305 35.33 14.62 2.35
C PRO A 305 36.46 14.48 3.36
N ASP A 306 37.20 13.37 3.28
CA ASP A 306 38.52 13.32 3.87
C ASP A 306 39.41 14.43 3.25
N PRO A 307 40.29 15.07 4.01
CA PRO A 307 41.12 16.19 3.52
C PRO A 307 41.92 15.86 2.26
N LYS A 308 42.39 14.62 2.16
CA LYS A 308 43.14 14.12 1.00
C LYS A 308 42.23 13.92 -0.21
N VAL A 309 40.99 13.53 0.02
CA VAL A 309 39.95 13.47 -1.02
C VAL A 309 39.59 14.88 -1.51
N ALA A 310 39.49 15.86 -0.61
CA ALA A 310 39.28 17.25 -0.98
C ALA A 310 40.46 17.81 -1.80
N GLU A 311 41.70 17.49 -1.43
CA GLU A 311 42.90 17.84 -2.20
C GLU A 311 42.89 17.21 -3.61
N GLU A 312 42.48 15.95 -3.75
CA GLU A 312 42.31 15.29 -5.06
C GLU A 312 41.22 15.96 -5.90
N ILE A 313 40.12 16.43 -5.29
CA ILE A 313 39.09 17.22 -5.99
C ILE A 313 39.70 18.54 -6.46
N ALA A 314 40.36 19.30 -5.58
CA ALA A 314 40.98 20.58 -5.92
C ALA A 314 42.00 20.43 -7.06
N THR A 315 42.86 19.41 -6.98
CA THR A 315 43.86 19.07 -8.00
C THR A 315 43.18 18.66 -9.32
N GLY A 316 42.08 17.92 -9.28
CA GLY A 316 41.33 17.53 -10.47
C GLY A 316 40.65 18.71 -11.17
N LEU A 317 40.06 19.62 -10.39
CA LEU A 317 39.48 20.87 -10.89
C LEU A 317 40.57 21.77 -11.49
N LYS A 318 41.73 21.90 -10.83
CA LYS A 318 42.88 22.62 -11.34
C LYS A 318 43.40 22.03 -12.65
N GLY A 319 43.51 20.70 -12.70
CA GLY A 319 43.89 19.98 -13.91
C GLY A 319 42.92 20.23 -15.08
N PHE A 320 41.62 20.28 -14.81
CA PHE A 320 40.62 20.67 -15.81
C PHE A 320 40.81 22.12 -16.27
N LEU A 321 40.93 23.09 -15.35
CA LEU A 321 41.09 24.51 -15.69
C LEU A 321 42.34 24.75 -16.55
N ASN A 322 43.45 24.07 -16.25
CA ASN A 322 44.68 24.17 -17.04
C ASN A 322 44.55 23.58 -18.46
N ALA A 323 43.71 22.56 -18.63
CA ALA A 323 43.54 21.85 -19.90
C ALA A 323 42.36 22.36 -20.74
N TRP A 324 41.43 23.10 -20.14
CA TRP A 324 40.22 23.60 -20.76
C TRP A 324 40.55 24.67 -21.81
N LYS A 325 40.03 24.48 -23.03
CA LYS A 325 40.24 25.40 -24.18
C LYS A 325 38.96 26.08 -24.65
N GLY A 326 37.85 25.88 -23.92
CA GLY A 326 36.57 26.51 -24.26
C GLY A 326 36.46 27.92 -23.69
N GLU A 327 35.24 28.42 -23.62
CA GLU A 327 34.93 29.73 -23.03
C GLU A 327 35.32 29.79 -21.56
N LYS A 328 35.46 31.02 -21.02
CA LYS A 328 35.73 31.25 -19.61
C LYS A 328 34.68 30.53 -18.76
N VAL A 329 35.14 29.76 -17.78
CA VAL A 329 34.29 29.07 -16.80
C VAL A 329 34.72 29.45 -15.40
N GLN A 330 33.79 29.38 -14.46
CA GLN A 330 34.05 29.53 -13.02
C GLN A 330 33.62 28.27 -12.27
N ILE A 331 34.11 28.11 -11.04
CA ILE A 331 33.81 26.94 -10.20
C ILE A 331 33.20 27.41 -8.88
N LEU A 332 32.04 26.85 -8.55
CA LEU A 332 31.40 27.04 -7.26
C LEU A 332 31.45 25.72 -6.49
N TRP A 333 32.13 25.69 -5.34
CA TRP A 333 32.36 24.46 -4.59
C TRP A 333 31.90 24.57 -3.14
N LYS A 334 30.95 23.70 -2.76
CA LYS A 334 30.61 23.45 -1.37
C LYS A 334 31.59 22.42 -0.78
N LEU A 335 32.35 22.84 0.22
CA LEU A 335 33.29 21.98 0.94
C LEU A 335 33.04 22.12 2.45
N PRO A 336 32.29 21.23 3.12
CA PRO A 336 32.06 21.33 4.57
C PRO A 336 33.21 20.76 5.40
N LYS A 337 33.29 21.14 6.68
CA LYS A 337 34.28 20.66 7.67
C LYS A 337 33.68 19.47 8.41
N HIS A 338 34.44 18.41 8.67
CA HIS A 338 34.00 17.43 9.66
C HIS A 338 34.21 17.99 11.09
N PRO A 339 33.32 17.70 12.06
CA PRO A 339 33.46 18.21 13.43
C PRO A 339 34.78 17.85 14.14
N HIS A 340 35.47 16.81 13.67
CA HIS A 340 36.74 16.32 14.23
C HIS A 340 37.98 16.74 13.42
N ASP A 341 37.82 17.59 12.39
CA ASP A 341 38.96 18.05 11.58
C ASP A 341 39.72 19.21 12.25
N GLU A 342 41.03 19.29 11.99
CA GLU A 342 41.89 20.44 12.33
C GLU A 342 41.40 21.73 11.64
N ASP A 343 41.70 22.89 12.22
CA ASP A 343 41.19 24.18 11.73
C ASP A 343 41.77 24.62 10.38
N ASP A 344 43.01 24.25 10.08
CA ASP A 344 43.74 24.62 8.87
C ASP A 344 43.51 23.65 7.69
N ILE A 345 42.64 22.65 7.87
CA ILE A 345 42.43 21.57 6.91
C ILE A 345 41.94 22.08 5.56
N TYR A 346 41.12 23.13 5.59
CA TYR A 346 40.64 23.82 4.40
C TYR A 346 41.77 24.39 3.57
N SER A 347 42.63 25.18 4.20
CA SER A 347 43.74 25.87 3.54
C SER A 347 44.65 24.86 2.84
N ARG A 348 44.90 23.72 3.49
CA ARG A 348 45.70 22.62 2.92
C ARG A 348 45.02 21.95 1.75
N SER A 349 43.74 21.57 1.89
CA SER A 349 43.01 20.85 0.85
C SER A 349 42.72 21.68 -0.41
N ILE A 350 42.69 23.02 -0.31
CA ILE A 350 42.39 23.90 -1.46
C ILE A 350 43.62 24.57 -2.05
N GLU A 351 44.83 24.33 -1.52
CA GLU A 351 46.08 24.93 -2.01
C GLU A 351 46.25 24.82 -3.55
N PRO A 352 45.88 23.71 -4.23
CA PRO A 352 45.95 23.62 -5.69
C PRO A 352 45.10 24.66 -6.47
N LEU A 353 44.08 25.25 -5.83
CA LEU A 353 43.14 26.24 -6.40
C LEU A 353 43.30 27.63 -5.79
N LYS A 354 44.34 27.87 -4.99
CA LYS A 354 44.51 29.12 -4.24
C LYS A 354 44.55 30.34 -5.14
N LYS A 355 45.34 30.28 -6.22
CA LYS A 355 45.44 31.35 -7.22
C LYS A 355 44.06 31.70 -7.79
N GLU A 356 43.29 30.70 -8.21
CA GLU A 356 41.98 30.90 -8.82
C GLU A 356 40.94 31.43 -7.82
N THR A 357 41.11 31.07 -6.55
CA THR A 357 40.28 31.57 -5.44
C THR A 357 40.59 33.04 -5.15
N ASP A 358 41.88 33.41 -5.10
CA ASP A 358 42.33 34.79 -4.93
C ASP A 358 41.90 35.68 -6.12
N GLU A 359 41.88 35.13 -7.34
CA GLU A 359 41.38 35.80 -8.56
C GLU A 359 39.84 35.83 -8.65
N GLY A 360 39.12 35.13 -7.77
CA GLY A 360 37.66 35.10 -7.70
C GLY A 360 36.96 34.23 -8.75
N SER A 361 37.72 33.46 -9.56
CA SER A 361 37.18 32.51 -10.55
C SER A 361 36.74 31.17 -9.94
N VAL A 362 37.20 30.87 -8.72
CA VAL A 362 36.78 29.75 -7.91
C VAL A 362 36.23 30.29 -6.59
N LEU A 363 34.99 29.93 -6.26
CA LEU A 363 34.35 30.30 -4.99
C LEU A 363 34.09 29.04 -4.16
N ILE A 364 34.76 28.96 -3.00
CA ILE A 364 34.62 27.83 -2.07
C ILE A 364 33.94 28.32 -0.80
N ARG A 365 32.92 27.59 -0.34
CA ARG A 365 32.21 27.86 0.91
C ARG A 365 31.89 26.57 1.67
N PRO A 366 31.86 26.60 3.01
CA PRO A 366 31.39 25.45 3.80
C PRO A 366 29.91 25.14 3.59
N TRP A 367 29.13 26.19 3.36
CA TRP A 367 27.69 26.11 3.14
C TRP A 367 27.25 27.24 2.21
N PHE A 368 26.17 27.01 1.46
CA PHE A 368 25.50 28.04 0.66
C PHE A 368 24.16 28.37 1.30
N GLU A 369 23.91 29.65 1.53
CA GLU A 369 22.57 30.12 1.95
C GLU A 369 21.53 29.93 0.83
N VAL A 370 21.98 29.97 -0.43
CA VAL A 370 21.17 29.74 -1.63
C VAL A 370 20.96 28.25 -1.86
N GLU A 371 19.72 27.82 -2.09
CA GLU A 371 19.48 26.42 -2.46
C GLU A 371 20.10 26.04 -3.82
N PRO A 372 20.67 24.84 -3.96
CA PRO A 372 21.22 24.35 -5.23
C PRO A 372 20.25 24.41 -6.41
N MET A 373 18.97 24.12 -6.18
CA MET A 373 17.92 24.21 -7.20
C MET A 373 17.77 25.63 -7.76
N ALA A 374 17.80 26.67 -6.90
CA ALA A 374 17.73 28.07 -7.33
C ALA A 374 18.94 28.44 -8.20
N MET A 375 20.13 27.96 -7.85
CA MET A 375 21.34 28.18 -8.65
C MET A 375 21.23 27.50 -10.03
N LEU A 376 20.74 26.26 -10.09
CA LEU A 376 20.53 25.54 -11.36
C LEU A 376 19.50 26.26 -12.26
N GLN A 377 18.43 26.80 -11.68
CA GLN A 377 17.38 27.55 -12.39
C GLN A 377 17.88 28.85 -13.05
N THR A 378 19.04 29.38 -12.64
CA THR A 378 19.62 30.57 -13.29
C THR A 378 20.06 30.31 -14.75
N GLY A 379 20.24 29.04 -15.12
CA GLY A 379 20.83 28.64 -16.40
C GLY A 379 22.36 28.86 -16.49
N GLN A 380 23.00 29.39 -15.45
CA GLN A 380 24.46 29.62 -15.42
C GLN A 380 25.25 28.37 -15.06
N ILE A 381 24.63 27.39 -14.38
CA ILE A 381 25.29 26.12 -14.07
C ILE A 381 25.33 25.25 -15.32
N VAL A 382 26.51 25.04 -15.87
CA VAL A 382 26.72 24.28 -17.11
C VAL A 382 27.13 22.82 -16.88
N CYS A 383 27.61 22.50 -15.68
CA CYS A 383 27.86 21.12 -15.25
C CYS A 383 27.71 21.00 -13.73
N SER A 384 27.12 19.90 -13.29
CA SER A 384 26.95 19.58 -11.87
C SER A 384 27.84 18.40 -11.50
N VAL A 385 28.80 18.66 -10.61
CA VAL A 385 29.64 17.64 -9.97
C VAL A 385 29.03 17.31 -8.61
N HIS A 386 28.51 16.10 -8.45
CA HIS A 386 27.80 15.73 -7.22
C HIS A 386 28.02 14.27 -6.86
N HIS A 387 27.75 13.93 -5.60
CA HIS A 387 27.90 12.56 -5.12
C HIS A 387 26.87 11.59 -5.73
N GLY A 388 25.69 12.05 -6.17
CA GLY A 388 24.67 11.19 -6.78
C GLY A 388 23.47 10.92 -5.89
N GLY A 389 23.33 11.61 -4.76
CA GLY A 389 22.11 11.57 -3.96
C GLY A 389 20.88 12.07 -4.74
N ALA A 390 19.72 11.53 -4.40
CA ALA A 390 18.47 11.71 -5.16
C ALA A 390 18.11 13.17 -5.45
N ASN A 391 18.21 14.08 -4.47
CA ASN A 391 17.89 15.51 -4.70
C ASN A 391 18.79 16.13 -5.77
N SER A 392 20.12 16.06 -5.61
CA SER A 392 21.07 16.65 -6.57
C SER A 392 20.95 16.03 -7.97
N TRP A 393 20.68 14.72 -8.03
CA TRP A 393 20.39 14.01 -9.27
C TRP A 393 19.18 14.62 -9.99
N TYR A 394 18.05 14.74 -9.30
CA TYR A 394 16.81 15.22 -9.88
C TYR A 394 16.81 16.73 -10.17
N GLU A 395 17.45 17.54 -9.32
CA GLU A 395 17.63 18.98 -9.52
C GLU A 395 18.40 19.27 -10.82
N ALA A 396 19.51 18.57 -11.05
CA ALA A 396 20.29 18.73 -12.27
C ALA A 396 19.54 18.24 -13.51
N ILE A 397 18.82 17.11 -13.42
CA ILE A 397 17.99 16.59 -14.52
C ILE A 397 16.89 17.58 -14.91
N GLN A 398 16.14 18.11 -13.93
CA GLN A 398 15.03 19.03 -14.22
C GLN A 398 15.50 20.30 -14.93
N ASN A 399 16.74 20.73 -14.69
CA ASN A 399 17.34 21.91 -15.31
C ASN A 399 18.21 21.57 -16.55
N GLY A 400 18.22 20.31 -17.00
CA GLY A 400 18.97 19.86 -18.16
C GLY A 400 20.48 20.09 -18.04
N VAL A 401 21.04 19.91 -16.85
CA VAL A 401 22.46 20.12 -16.54
C VAL A 401 23.21 18.78 -16.58
N PRO A 402 24.28 18.63 -17.38
CA PRO A 402 25.11 17.43 -17.40
C PRO A 402 25.79 17.12 -16.07
N HIS A 403 26.03 15.83 -15.83
CA HIS A 403 26.50 15.31 -14.55
C HIS A 403 27.96 14.82 -14.60
N ILE A 404 28.72 15.14 -13.54
CA ILE A 404 29.85 14.33 -13.09
C ILE A 404 29.45 13.71 -11.75
N VAL A 405 29.21 12.41 -11.72
CA VAL A 405 28.79 11.73 -10.49
C VAL A 405 30.00 11.14 -9.79
N LEU A 406 30.22 11.52 -8.54
CA LEU A 406 31.28 11.04 -7.66
C LEU A 406 30.69 10.21 -6.52
N PRO A 407 30.10 9.03 -6.81
CA PRO A 407 29.42 8.24 -5.81
C PRO A 407 30.36 7.68 -4.76
N ALA A 408 29.79 7.53 -3.56
CA ALA A 408 30.51 7.00 -2.41
C ALA A 408 29.70 6.00 -1.57
N TRP A 409 28.39 5.86 -1.83
CA TRP A 409 27.54 4.88 -1.16
C TRP A 409 26.30 4.52 -1.99
N GLN A 410 25.74 3.34 -1.73
CA GLN A 410 24.42 2.83 -2.10
C GLN A 410 23.83 3.35 -3.42
N ASP A 411 22.79 4.15 -3.32
CA ASP A 411 21.96 4.68 -4.40
C ASP A 411 22.72 5.64 -5.30
N CYS A 412 23.74 6.30 -4.77
CA CYS A 412 24.61 7.17 -5.54
C CYS A 412 25.33 6.39 -6.65
N TYR A 413 25.72 5.14 -6.39
CA TYR A 413 26.33 4.27 -7.39
C TYR A 413 25.37 3.93 -8.54
N GLU A 414 24.08 3.75 -8.24
CA GLU A 414 23.07 3.56 -9.28
C GLU A 414 22.90 4.81 -10.12
N ASN A 415 22.82 6.00 -9.51
CA ASN A 415 22.67 7.24 -10.24
C ASN A 415 23.89 7.57 -11.10
N ALA A 416 25.09 7.19 -10.66
CA ALA A 416 26.30 7.28 -11.50
C ALA A 416 26.21 6.36 -12.74
N ALA A 417 25.74 5.12 -12.57
CA ALA A 417 25.50 4.21 -13.68
C ALA A 417 24.37 4.70 -14.61
N ARG A 418 23.31 5.30 -14.04
CA ARG A 418 22.22 5.92 -14.81
C ARG A 418 22.70 7.10 -15.63
N ALA A 419 23.59 7.93 -15.08
CA ALA A 419 24.16 9.07 -15.80
C ALA A 419 24.84 8.64 -17.11
N GLU A 420 25.63 7.56 -17.05
CA GLU A 420 26.28 6.98 -18.23
C GLU A 420 25.26 6.32 -19.18
N TRP A 421 24.31 5.55 -18.65
CA TRP A 421 23.29 4.86 -19.45
C TRP A 421 22.37 5.83 -20.23
N LEU A 422 21.96 6.92 -19.58
CA LEU A 422 21.13 7.97 -20.19
C LEU A 422 21.96 8.90 -21.10
N GLY A 423 23.29 8.83 -21.06
CA GLY A 423 24.17 9.71 -21.82
C GLY A 423 24.12 11.16 -21.36
N ILE A 424 23.80 11.42 -20.08
CA ILE A 424 23.72 12.77 -19.50
C ILE A 424 24.90 13.12 -18.61
N GLY A 425 25.81 12.17 -18.39
CA GLY A 425 27.00 12.42 -17.60
C GLY A 425 27.95 11.24 -17.55
N VAL A 426 28.89 11.30 -16.61
CA VAL A 426 29.88 10.26 -16.39
C VAL A 426 30.01 9.89 -14.92
N TYR A 427 30.39 8.65 -14.67
CA TYR A 427 30.84 8.18 -13.37
C TYR A 427 32.32 8.62 -13.19
N GLY A 428 32.53 9.69 -12.41
CA GLY A 428 33.79 10.44 -12.35
C GLY A 428 34.88 9.92 -11.40
N ASN A 429 34.63 8.86 -10.64
CA ASN A 429 35.61 8.23 -9.73
C ASN A 429 35.54 6.69 -9.74
N LYS A 430 35.15 6.07 -10.86
CA LYS A 430 34.94 4.62 -10.98
C LYS A 430 36.19 3.81 -10.58
N SER A 431 37.39 4.32 -10.80
CA SER A 431 38.64 3.62 -10.46
C SER A 431 39.03 3.68 -8.98
N ARG A 432 38.45 4.62 -8.21
CA ARG A 432 38.84 4.89 -6.82
C ARG A 432 37.68 4.95 -5.83
N ALA A 433 36.44 4.83 -6.29
CA ALA A 433 35.26 4.91 -5.46
C ALA A 433 35.37 4.01 -4.19
N PRO A 434 35.03 4.53 -3.00
CA PRO A 434 34.35 5.82 -2.75
C PRO A 434 35.29 7.04 -2.78
N ASN A 435 36.61 6.83 -2.88
CA ASN A 435 37.60 7.92 -3.01
C ASN A 435 37.59 8.51 -4.44
N ILE A 436 38.35 9.59 -4.64
CA ILE A 436 38.41 10.35 -5.89
C ILE A 436 39.85 10.35 -6.42
N SER A 437 40.00 10.35 -7.74
CA SER A 437 41.26 10.62 -8.42
C SER A 437 41.15 11.94 -9.18
N ALA A 438 42.09 12.86 -8.94
CA ALA A 438 42.22 14.13 -9.65
C ALA A 438 42.22 13.94 -11.17
N LYS A 439 42.99 12.95 -11.65
CA LYS A 439 43.09 12.62 -13.07
C LYS A 439 41.77 12.14 -13.67
N GLU A 440 41.02 11.33 -12.93
CA GLU A 440 39.72 10.82 -13.39
C GLU A 440 38.67 11.94 -13.42
N LEU A 441 38.61 12.77 -12.38
CA LEU A 441 37.72 13.93 -12.30
C LEU A 441 38.01 14.93 -13.43
N SER A 442 39.28 15.30 -13.62
CA SER A 442 39.69 16.22 -14.68
C SER A 442 39.30 15.71 -16.07
N LYS A 443 39.57 14.42 -16.35
CA LYS A 443 39.17 13.77 -17.61
C LYS A 443 37.65 13.72 -17.79
N GLY A 444 36.91 13.43 -16.72
CA GLY A 444 35.45 13.41 -16.72
C GLY A 444 34.87 14.77 -17.09
N LEU A 445 35.36 15.83 -16.45
CA LEU A 445 34.98 17.22 -16.74
C LEU A 445 35.30 17.60 -18.19
N LEU A 446 36.53 17.34 -18.66
CA LEU A 446 36.91 17.60 -20.05
C LEU A 446 35.99 16.85 -21.04
N LYS A 447 35.68 15.58 -20.75
CA LYS A 447 34.83 14.75 -21.61
C LYS A 447 33.40 15.30 -21.70
N VAL A 448 32.80 15.66 -20.57
CA VAL A 448 31.41 16.16 -20.53
C VAL A 448 31.33 17.57 -21.10
N MET A 449 32.24 18.47 -20.70
CA MET A 449 32.22 19.88 -21.11
C MET A 449 32.59 20.07 -22.59
N SER A 450 33.45 19.22 -23.16
CA SER A 450 33.86 19.32 -24.58
C SER A 450 32.90 18.63 -25.55
N ASN A 451 31.90 17.88 -25.05
CA ASN A 451 30.98 17.12 -25.89
C ASN A 451 29.53 17.56 -25.67
N ARG A 452 29.02 18.32 -26.65
CA ARG A 452 27.68 18.90 -26.63
C ARG A 452 26.55 17.87 -26.49
N SER A 453 26.76 16.62 -26.91
CA SER A 453 25.74 15.56 -26.81
C SER A 453 25.25 15.32 -25.38
N TYR A 454 26.11 15.48 -24.36
CA TYR A 454 25.69 15.37 -22.96
C TYR A 454 24.68 16.45 -22.57
N LYS A 455 24.92 17.71 -22.98
CA LYS A 455 23.99 18.83 -22.72
C LYS A 455 22.70 18.67 -23.50
N GLU A 456 22.78 18.24 -24.75
CA GLU A 456 21.60 17.97 -25.59
C GLU A 456 20.72 16.87 -24.98
N LYS A 457 21.33 15.76 -24.54
CA LYS A 457 20.60 14.68 -23.85
C LYS A 457 20.03 15.11 -22.50
N ALA A 458 20.78 15.84 -21.68
CA ALA A 458 20.26 16.37 -20.43
C ALA A 458 19.06 17.30 -20.68
N THR A 459 19.12 18.14 -21.71
CA THR A 459 18.02 19.04 -22.11
C THR A 459 16.82 18.28 -22.69
N GLU A 460 17.04 17.19 -23.44
CA GLU A 460 15.98 16.30 -23.94
C GLU A 460 15.22 15.66 -22.77
N ILE A 461 15.96 15.10 -21.80
CA ILE A 461 15.40 14.45 -20.63
C ILE A 461 14.67 15.45 -19.72
N ALA A 462 15.20 16.66 -19.54
CA ALA A 462 14.54 17.71 -18.77
C ALA A 462 13.10 18.01 -19.25
N LYS A 463 12.82 17.83 -20.54
CA LYS A 463 11.47 18.02 -21.10
C LYS A 463 10.46 16.99 -20.61
N LEU A 464 10.91 15.86 -20.05
CA LEU A 464 10.05 14.86 -19.42
C LEU A 464 9.58 15.31 -18.03
N CYS A 465 10.32 16.21 -17.38
CA CYS A 465 10.05 16.73 -16.04
C CYS A 465 9.06 17.93 -16.04
N LYS A 466 8.22 18.08 -17.07
CA LYS A 466 7.33 19.25 -17.25
C LYS A 466 6.19 19.34 -16.24
N LYS A 467 5.60 18.22 -15.81
CA LYS A 467 4.65 18.21 -14.69
C LYS A 467 5.47 18.11 -13.41
N GLU A 468 5.34 19.11 -12.55
CA GLU A 468 6.06 19.09 -11.28
C GLU A 468 5.57 17.95 -10.41
N GLY A 469 6.50 17.11 -9.98
CA GLY A 469 6.19 15.92 -9.20
C GLY A 469 5.45 16.19 -7.91
N ARG A 470 5.77 17.31 -7.26
CA ARG A 470 5.12 17.74 -6.02
C ARG A 470 3.60 17.93 -6.20
N VAL A 471 3.16 18.44 -7.36
CA VAL A 471 1.74 18.61 -7.71
C VAL A 471 1.06 17.25 -7.83
N ALA A 472 1.64 16.34 -8.61
CA ALA A 472 1.07 15.00 -8.76
C ALA A 472 0.99 14.24 -7.43
N ALA A 473 2.00 14.37 -6.57
CA ALA A 473 2.02 13.76 -5.26
C ALA A 473 0.98 14.38 -4.31
N ALA A 474 0.86 15.71 -4.28
CA ALA A 474 -0.12 16.43 -3.47
C ALA A 474 -1.56 16.09 -3.89
N GLU A 475 -1.87 16.18 -5.20
CA GLU A 475 -3.17 15.79 -5.76
C GLU A 475 -3.56 14.37 -5.33
N LYS A 476 -2.62 13.42 -5.41
CA LYS A 476 -2.88 12.03 -5.04
C LYS A 476 -3.11 11.86 -3.54
N ILE A 477 -2.35 12.54 -2.70
CA ILE A 477 -2.52 12.50 -1.24
C ILE A 477 -3.88 13.11 -0.85
N ALA A 478 -4.24 14.27 -1.42
CA ALA A 478 -5.53 14.91 -1.22
C ALA A 478 -6.68 14.01 -1.68
N GLU A 479 -6.58 13.41 -2.88
CA GLU A 479 -7.55 12.44 -3.40
C GLU A 479 -7.76 11.28 -2.41
N LEU A 480 -6.68 10.67 -1.92
CA LEU A 480 -6.75 9.55 -0.97
C LEU A 480 -7.31 9.98 0.39
N ALA A 481 -7.05 11.22 0.82
CA ALA A 481 -7.59 11.77 2.05
C ALA A 481 -9.10 12.07 1.96
N GLN A 482 -9.57 12.49 0.77
CA GLN A 482 -10.95 12.87 0.51
C GLN A 482 -11.85 11.68 0.14
N ASN A 483 -11.31 10.66 -0.54
CA ASN A 483 -12.05 9.49 -1.04
C ASN A 483 -12.33 8.41 0.04
N GLN A 484 -12.35 8.76 1.33
CA GLN A 484 -12.85 7.82 2.33
C GLN A 484 -14.35 7.54 2.09
N PRO A 485 -14.79 6.27 2.05
CA PRO A 485 -16.17 5.94 1.75
C PRO A 485 -17.11 6.58 2.76
N ARG A 486 -18.09 7.32 2.27
CA ARG A 486 -19.12 7.95 3.11
C ARG A 486 -19.97 6.85 3.76
N LEU A 487 -19.87 6.75 5.08
CA LEU A 487 -20.71 5.85 5.87
C LEU A 487 -21.92 6.59 6.41
N TYR A 488 -23.05 5.90 6.47
CA TYR A 488 -24.29 6.36 7.08
C TYR A 488 -24.51 5.62 8.39
N GLU A 489 -25.15 6.28 9.34
CA GLU A 489 -25.43 5.73 10.67
C GLU A 489 -26.92 5.63 10.93
N ILE A 490 -27.33 4.51 11.53
CA ILE A 490 -28.66 4.34 12.12
C ILE A 490 -28.54 4.03 13.61
N LYS A 491 -29.54 4.42 14.39
CA LYS A 491 -29.58 4.19 15.83
C LYS A 491 -30.80 3.36 16.20
N ASN A 492 -30.63 2.42 17.13
CA ASN A 492 -31.77 1.74 17.76
C ASN A 492 -32.29 2.54 18.97
N ARG A 493 -33.34 2.02 19.62
CA ARG A 493 -33.94 2.66 20.82
C ARG A 493 -32.98 2.80 22.00
N ALA A 494 -31.99 1.90 22.11
CA ALA A 494 -30.97 1.95 23.14
C ALA A 494 -29.81 2.92 22.83
N GLY A 495 -29.87 3.64 21.69
CA GLY A 495 -28.83 4.58 21.26
C GLY A 495 -27.59 3.90 20.66
N GLN A 496 -27.57 2.59 20.50
CA GLN A 496 -26.52 1.87 19.80
C GLN A 496 -26.58 2.21 18.32
N THR A 497 -25.42 2.24 17.67
CA THR A 497 -25.28 2.71 16.28
C THR A 497 -24.78 1.59 15.37
N LEU A 498 -25.36 1.49 14.17
CA LEU A 498 -24.82 0.71 13.05
C LEU A 498 -24.36 1.63 11.93
N GLN A 499 -23.30 1.23 11.25
CA GLN A 499 -22.79 1.92 10.06
C GLN A 499 -23.08 1.11 8.80
N THR A 500 -23.42 1.79 7.71
CA THR A 500 -23.62 1.19 6.38
C THR A 500 -23.02 2.06 5.28
N ALA A 501 -22.60 1.45 4.17
CA ALA A 501 -22.07 2.17 3.00
C ALA A 501 -23.18 2.68 2.06
N GLN A 502 -24.43 2.28 2.28
CA GLN A 502 -25.58 2.70 1.48
C GLN A 502 -26.48 3.62 2.29
N MET A 503 -27.12 4.59 1.64
CA MET A 503 -28.10 5.42 2.34
C MET A 503 -29.25 4.53 2.83
N PRO A 504 -29.57 4.50 4.13
CA PRO A 504 -30.67 3.70 4.65
C PRO A 504 -31.96 4.10 3.95
N LYS A 505 -32.64 3.14 3.31
CA LYS A 505 -33.94 3.39 2.69
C LYS A 505 -34.96 3.48 3.82
N THR A 506 -35.33 4.69 4.21
CA THR A 506 -36.46 4.94 5.10
C THR A 506 -37.74 4.41 4.43
N GLU A 507 -38.56 3.73 5.22
CA GLU A 507 -39.81 3.09 4.79
C GLU A 507 -40.69 4.08 4.02
N GLY A 508 -40.68 3.98 2.71
CA GLY A 508 -41.68 4.54 1.83
C GLY A 508 -42.23 3.38 1.00
N LYS A 509 -43.56 3.22 0.95
CA LYS A 509 -44.22 2.35 -0.03
C LYS A 509 -43.59 2.64 -1.38
N GLY A 510 -42.79 1.71 -1.89
CA GLY A 510 -42.05 1.91 -3.14
C GLY A 510 -43.05 2.30 -4.22
N ALA A 511 -42.76 3.38 -4.95
CA ALA A 511 -43.54 3.77 -6.11
C ALA A 511 -43.74 2.51 -6.99
N SER A 512 -44.96 2.29 -7.47
CA SER A 512 -45.26 1.14 -8.32
C SER A 512 -44.34 1.16 -9.53
N LYS A 513 -43.41 0.21 -9.61
CA LYS A 513 -42.51 0.11 -10.77
C LYS A 513 -43.33 -0.22 -12.02
N PRO A 514 -42.95 0.26 -13.21
CA PRO A 514 -43.57 -0.15 -14.45
C PRO A 514 -43.60 -1.68 -14.59
N PHE A 515 -44.72 -2.24 -15.04
CA PHE A 515 -44.95 -3.70 -15.10
C PHE A 515 -43.81 -4.47 -15.79
N LEU A 516 -43.31 -3.98 -16.93
CA LEU A 516 -42.21 -4.62 -17.66
C LEU A 516 -40.90 -4.65 -16.86
N THR A 517 -40.61 -3.59 -16.09
CA THR A 517 -39.42 -3.55 -15.23
C THR A 517 -39.55 -4.51 -14.04
N ASP A 518 -40.75 -4.63 -13.48
CA ASP A 518 -41.03 -5.61 -12.43
C ASP A 518 -40.84 -7.05 -12.95
N MET A 519 -41.42 -7.35 -14.11
CA MET A 519 -41.32 -8.66 -14.74
C MET A 519 -39.87 -9.01 -15.10
N ALA A 520 -39.12 -8.07 -15.69
CA ALA A 520 -37.71 -8.28 -16.03
C ALA A 520 -36.84 -8.55 -14.79
N GLU A 521 -37.03 -7.78 -13.70
CA GLU A 521 -36.34 -8.02 -12.44
C GLU A 521 -36.72 -9.38 -11.84
N SER A 522 -38.00 -9.77 -11.88
CA SER A 522 -38.44 -11.09 -11.42
C SER A 522 -37.84 -12.23 -12.24
N VAL A 523 -37.74 -12.10 -13.57
CA VAL A 523 -37.07 -13.09 -14.43
C VAL A 523 -35.58 -13.18 -14.07
N LEU A 524 -34.90 -12.03 -13.94
CA LEU A 524 -33.49 -11.99 -13.55
C LEU A 524 -33.27 -12.66 -12.18
N MET A 525 -34.07 -12.33 -11.18
CA MET A 525 -33.94 -12.93 -9.85
C MET A 525 -34.27 -14.42 -9.85
N THR A 526 -35.24 -14.86 -10.65
CA THR A 526 -35.53 -16.29 -10.81
C THR A 526 -34.31 -16.99 -11.38
N LEU A 527 -33.73 -16.51 -12.48
CA LEU A 527 -32.52 -17.06 -13.11
C LEU A 527 -31.34 -17.10 -12.14
N LEU A 528 -31.09 -16.01 -11.39
CA LEU A 528 -30.03 -15.96 -10.38
C LEU A 528 -30.27 -16.98 -9.26
N CYS A 529 -31.52 -17.13 -8.83
CA CYS A 529 -31.89 -18.05 -7.76
C CYS A 529 -31.80 -19.52 -8.17
N THR A 530 -31.95 -19.82 -9.46
CA THR A 530 -31.92 -21.18 -10.04
C THR A 530 -30.62 -21.48 -10.80
N THR A 531 -29.57 -20.65 -10.64
CA THR A 531 -28.23 -20.88 -11.23
C THR A 531 -27.65 -22.25 -10.89
N TRP A 532 -27.91 -22.76 -9.68
CA TRP A 532 -27.48 -24.08 -9.22
C TRP A 532 -28.07 -25.22 -10.05
N PHE A 533 -29.16 -24.98 -10.79
CA PHE A 533 -29.82 -25.95 -11.64
C PHE A 533 -29.55 -25.70 -13.13
N HIS A 534 -29.75 -24.47 -13.63
CA HIS A 534 -29.64 -24.19 -15.07
C HIS A 534 -28.20 -24.15 -15.58
N LEU A 535 -27.22 -23.68 -14.80
CA LEU A 535 -25.82 -23.65 -15.27
C LEU A 535 -25.25 -25.06 -15.46
N PRO A 536 -25.40 -26.00 -14.49
CA PRO A 536 -24.99 -27.37 -14.72
C PRO A 536 -25.75 -28.01 -15.89
N LEU A 537 -27.08 -27.81 -15.97
CA LEU A 537 -27.89 -28.34 -17.07
C LEU A 537 -27.35 -27.88 -18.43
N LEU A 538 -27.07 -26.59 -18.57
CA LEU A 538 -26.48 -26.02 -19.78
C LEU A 538 -25.10 -26.65 -20.05
N GLY A 539 -24.23 -26.72 -19.04
CA GLY A 539 -22.89 -27.29 -19.19
C GLY A 539 -22.89 -28.75 -19.61
N TYR A 540 -23.77 -29.57 -19.04
CA TYR A 540 -23.93 -30.98 -19.44
C TYR A 540 -24.60 -31.11 -20.82
N SER A 541 -25.54 -30.24 -21.17
CA SER A 541 -26.21 -30.26 -22.47
C SER A 541 -25.23 -30.07 -23.64
N LEU A 542 -24.08 -29.42 -23.43
CA LEU A 542 -23.05 -29.27 -24.45
C LEU A 542 -22.43 -30.61 -24.90
N LEU A 543 -22.56 -31.68 -24.10
CA LEU A 543 -22.17 -33.04 -24.53
C LEU A 543 -23.04 -33.56 -25.68
N LEU A 544 -24.25 -33.01 -25.86
CA LEU A 544 -25.14 -33.33 -26.97
C LEU A 544 -24.63 -32.76 -28.30
N ILE A 545 -23.76 -31.73 -28.28
CA ILE A 545 -23.18 -31.10 -29.46
C ILE A 545 -21.93 -31.88 -29.91
N PRO A 546 -21.96 -32.61 -31.06
CA PRO A 546 -20.88 -33.53 -31.42
C PRO A 546 -19.49 -32.88 -31.51
N ARG A 547 -19.42 -31.64 -32.01
CA ARG A 547 -18.15 -30.89 -32.17
C ARG A 547 -17.51 -30.47 -30.85
N LEU A 548 -18.29 -30.31 -29.77
CA LEU A 548 -17.81 -29.87 -28.47
C LEU A 548 -17.62 -31.02 -27.47
N ARG A 549 -18.19 -32.20 -27.76
CA ARG A 549 -18.29 -33.33 -26.83
C ARG A 549 -16.96 -33.72 -26.17
N LEU A 550 -15.89 -33.90 -26.95
CA LEU A 550 -14.59 -34.30 -26.41
C LEU A 550 -14.01 -33.22 -25.49
N VAL A 551 -14.05 -31.96 -25.91
CA VAL A 551 -13.54 -30.82 -25.13
C VAL A 551 -14.33 -30.66 -23.83
N VAL A 552 -15.66 -30.74 -23.88
CA VAL A 552 -16.55 -30.64 -22.72
C VAL A 552 -16.33 -31.81 -21.76
N LEU A 553 -16.15 -33.04 -22.27
CA LEU A 553 -15.86 -34.20 -21.44
C LEU A 553 -14.52 -34.04 -20.70
N LEU A 554 -13.46 -33.63 -21.41
CA LEU A 554 -12.15 -33.35 -20.80
C LEU A 554 -12.24 -32.25 -19.74
N TYR A 555 -13.00 -31.19 -20.01
CA TYR A 555 -13.26 -30.13 -19.05
C TYR A 555 -14.01 -30.63 -17.80
N ILE A 556 -15.07 -31.44 -17.95
CA ILE A 556 -15.81 -32.03 -16.83
C ILE A 556 -14.89 -32.93 -15.99
N LEU A 557 -14.08 -33.78 -16.63
CA LEU A 557 -13.11 -34.63 -15.93
C LEU A 557 -12.06 -33.78 -15.19
N TYR A 558 -11.56 -32.72 -15.82
CA TYR A 558 -10.65 -31.77 -15.20
C TYR A 558 -11.23 -31.13 -13.94
N ILE A 559 -12.44 -30.56 -14.01
CA ILE A 559 -13.05 -29.89 -12.85
C ILE A 559 -13.39 -30.86 -11.73
N LYS A 560 -13.78 -32.11 -12.06
CA LYS A 560 -14.19 -33.11 -11.07
C LYS A 560 -13.01 -33.74 -10.33
N TYR A 561 -11.90 -33.99 -11.03
CA TYR A 561 -10.79 -34.80 -10.47
C TYR A 561 -9.49 -34.01 -10.25
N PHE A 562 -9.23 -32.95 -11.02
CA PHE A 562 -7.93 -32.27 -11.01
C PHE A 562 -7.98 -30.83 -10.46
N SER A 563 -9.10 -30.12 -10.67
CA SER A 563 -9.19 -28.71 -10.29
C SER A 563 -9.41 -28.50 -8.79
N MET A 564 -8.43 -27.89 -8.12
CA MET A 564 -8.48 -27.55 -6.68
C MET A 564 -8.64 -26.05 -6.41
N ALA A 565 -9.16 -25.30 -7.39
CA ALA A 565 -9.27 -23.84 -7.33
C ALA A 565 -10.07 -23.35 -6.10
N HIS A 566 -11.19 -24.01 -5.79
CA HIS A 566 -12.07 -23.73 -4.66
C HIS A 566 -11.51 -24.20 -3.29
N LYS A 567 -10.25 -24.64 -3.25
CA LYS A 567 -9.54 -25.08 -2.04
C LYS A 567 -8.13 -24.48 -1.95
N SER A 568 -7.72 -23.62 -2.89
CA SER A 568 -6.31 -23.21 -3.02
C SER A 568 -5.90 -22.15 -1.99
N GLY A 569 -6.85 -21.34 -1.51
CA GLY A 569 -6.60 -20.15 -0.70
C GLY A 569 -6.26 -18.89 -1.50
N THR A 570 -6.05 -18.99 -2.82
CA THR A 570 -5.44 -17.93 -3.65
C THR A 570 -6.42 -17.14 -4.53
N LEU A 571 -7.70 -17.53 -4.57
CA LEU A 571 -8.78 -16.90 -5.34
C LEU A 571 -8.42 -16.51 -6.80
N PRO A 572 -7.78 -17.38 -7.60
CA PRO A 572 -7.22 -16.99 -8.90
C PRO A 572 -8.28 -16.63 -9.97
N TYR A 573 -9.54 -16.99 -9.74
CA TYR A 573 -10.66 -16.77 -10.67
C TYR A 573 -11.66 -15.72 -10.16
N ARG A 574 -11.38 -15.06 -9.02
CA ARG A 574 -12.24 -13.99 -8.50
C ARG A 574 -12.26 -12.83 -9.49
N ASN A 575 -13.45 -12.32 -9.78
CA ASN A 575 -13.65 -11.22 -10.71
C ASN A 575 -14.41 -10.08 -10.03
N ASP A 576 -13.68 -9.05 -9.60
CA ASP A 576 -14.28 -7.91 -8.88
C ASP A 576 -15.17 -7.04 -9.79
N ALA A 577 -14.92 -6.97 -11.10
CA ALA A 577 -15.82 -6.31 -12.05
C ALA A 577 -17.17 -7.04 -12.15
N PHE A 578 -17.16 -8.38 -12.12
CA PHE A 578 -18.40 -9.15 -12.06
C PHE A 578 -19.13 -8.91 -10.74
N ARG A 579 -18.43 -8.92 -9.60
CA ARG A 579 -19.01 -8.73 -8.24
C ARG A 579 -19.62 -7.35 -8.02
N THR A 580 -19.19 -6.34 -8.78
CA THR A 580 -19.68 -4.94 -8.72
C THR A 580 -20.60 -4.57 -9.89
N SER A 581 -20.91 -5.54 -10.76
CA SER A 581 -21.70 -5.33 -11.98
C SER A 581 -23.16 -4.93 -11.71
N PHE A 582 -23.84 -4.48 -12.77
CA PHE A 582 -25.25 -4.10 -12.69
C PHE A 582 -26.17 -5.24 -12.20
N VAL A 583 -25.80 -6.50 -12.46
CA VAL A 583 -26.57 -7.68 -12.04
C VAL A 583 -26.71 -7.72 -10.53
N TRP A 584 -25.62 -7.47 -9.79
CA TRP A 584 -25.64 -7.47 -8.33
C TRP A 584 -26.25 -6.18 -7.75
N LYS A 585 -26.15 -5.05 -8.46
CA LYS A 585 -26.89 -3.83 -8.09
C LYS A 585 -28.41 -4.04 -8.22
N ALA A 586 -28.86 -4.71 -9.28
CA ALA A 586 -30.26 -5.09 -9.45
C ALA A 586 -30.69 -6.10 -8.38
N PHE A 587 -29.84 -7.07 -8.03
CA PHE A 587 -30.06 -8.00 -6.92
C PHE A 587 -30.27 -7.26 -5.59
N ALA A 588 -29.38 -6.35 -5.21
CA ALA A 588 -29.52 -5.57 -3.99
C ALA A 588 -30.77 -4.67 -4.01
N SER A 589 -31.12 -4.11 -5.17
CA SER A 589 -32.32 -3.29 -5.33
C SER A 589 -33.63 -4.09 -5.23
N TYR A 590 -33.64 -5.36 -5.67
CA TYR A 590 -34.81 -6.23 -5.60
C TYR A 590 -35.20 -6.61 -4.17
N PHE A 591 -34.21 -6.89 -3.32
CA PHE A 591 -34.38 -7.29 -1.92
C PHE A 591 -34.29 -6.13 -0.90
N PRO A 592 -34.34 -4.88 -1.35
CA PRO A 592 -33.73 -3.77 -0.61
C PRO A 592 -32.57 -4.15 0.33
N LEU A 593 -31.56 -4.89 -0.17
CA LEU A 593 -30.50 -5.47 0.64
C LEU A 593 -29.60 -4.37 1.19
N THR A 594 -29.37 -4.37 2.50
CA THR A 594 -28.44 -3.46 3.18
C THR A 594 -27.52 -4.23 4.12
N LEU A 595 -26.22 -3.91 4.07
CA LEU A 595 -25.21 -4.46 4.99
C LEU A 595 -24.86 -3.40 6.05
N TYR A 596 -24.81 -3.83 7.31
CA TYR A 596 -24.48 -3.02 8.46
C TYR A 596 -23.31 -3.60 9.24
N ARG A 597 -22.48 -2.73 9.82
CA ARG A 597 -21.44 -3.10 10.80
C ARG A 597 -21.70 -2.42 12.14
N SER A 598 -21.53 -3.16 13.24
CA SER A 598 -21.57 -2.61 14.60
C SER A 598 -20.22 -2.12 15.11
N ALA A 599 -19.13 -2.53 14.49
CA ALA A 599 -17.77 -2.10 14.79
C ALA A 599 -16.90 -2.14 13.53
N PRO A 600 -15.88 -1.26 13.42
CA PRO A 600 -14.86 -1.41 12.40
C PRO A 600 -14.05 -2.69 12.65
N LEU A 601 -13.65 -3.37 11.57
CA LEU A 601 -12.79 -4.54 11.63
C LEU A 601 -11.41 -4.18 11.06
N SER A 602 -10.35 -4.55 11.77
CA SER A 602 -8.98 -4.24 11.39
C SER A 602 -8.51 -5.15 10.25
N PRO A 603 -7.97 -4.62 9.14
CA PRO A 603 -7.37 -5.44 8.08
C PRO A 603 -6.12 -6.21 8.51
N ARG A 604 -5.70 -6.07 9.78
CA ARG A 604 -4.55 -6.74 10.38
C ARG A 604 -4.91 -8.05 11.09
N ARG A 605 -6.19 -8.38 11.14
CA ARG A 605 -6.69 -9.63 11.71
C ARG A 605 -7.27 -10.50 10.59
N LYS A 606 -7.61 -11.73 10.96
CA LYS A 606 -8.35 -12.69 10.15
C LYS A 606 -9.74 -12.83 10.75
N TYR A 607 -10.76 -13.06 9.93
CA TYR A 607 -12.13 -13.16 10.43
C TYR A 607 -12.89 -14.35 9.87
N ILE A 608 -13.72 -14.97 10.71
CA ILE A 608 -14.77 -15.91 10.32
C ILE A 608 -16.11 -15.25 10.62
N PHE A 609 -16.81 -14.84 9.57
CA PHE A 609 -18.19 -14.37 9.66
C PHE A 609 -19.12 -15.58 9.73
N GLY A 610 -19.79 -15.78 10.87
CA GLY A 610 -20.80 -16.80 11.02
C GLY A 610 -22.18 -16.23 10.69
N TYR A 611 -22.71 -16.63 9.54
CA TYR A 611 -23.96 -16.11 8.97
C TYR A 611 -25.18 -16.93 9.40
N HIS A 612 -26.20 -16.24 9.90
CA HIS A 612 -27.47 -16.82 10.32
C HIS A 612 -28.68 -15.97 9.90
N PRO A 613 -29.82 -16.58 9.55
CA PRO A 613 -30.00 -18.01 9.24
C PRO A 613 -29.53 -18.31 7.81
N HIS A 614 -29.34 -19.59 7.46
CA HIS A 614 -29.09 -19.99 6.06
C HIS A 614 -30.28 -19.64 5.13
N GLY A 615 -31.52 -19.77 5.63
CA GLY A 615 -32.73 -19.63 4.83
C GLY A 615 -32.82 -20.65 3.68
N VAL A 616 -33.82 -20.49 2.81
CA VAL A 616 -33.99 -21.38 1.64
C VAL A 616 -32.85 -21.20 0.63
N ALA A 617 -32.29 -20.00 0.52
CA ALA A 617 -31.51 -19.65 -0.67
C ALA A 617 -30.34 -18.66 -0.46
N LEU A 618 -30.00 -18.31 0.79
CA LEU A 618 -28.77 -17.58 1.15
C LEU A 618 -28.58 -16.22 0.47
N ARG A 619 -29.64 -15.45 0.27
CA ARG A 619 -29.62 -14.25 -0.57
C ARG A 619 -28.91 -13.09 0.09
N GLY A 620 -29.09 -12.88 1.39
CA GLY A 620 -28.30 -11.89 2.12
C GLY A 620 -26.82 -12.26 2.17
N ALA A 621 -26.49 -13.55 2.29
CA ALA A 621 -25.10 -14.01 2.31
C ALA A 621 -24.41 -13.77 0.96
N PHE A 622 -25.05 -14.16 -0.15
CA PHE A 622 -24.50 -13.90 -1.48
C PHE A 622 -24.37 -12.41 -1.78
N GLY A 623 -25.40 -11.61 -1.48
CA GLY A 623 -25.38 -10.19 -1.78
C GLY A 623 -24.37 -9.38 -0.94
N SER A 624 -24.17 -9.77 0.33
CA SER A 624 -23.30 -9.06 1.28
C SER A 624 -21.86 -9.58 1.34
N PHE A 625 -21.62 -10.87 1.10
CA PHE A 625 -20.32 -11.50 1.32
C PHE A 625 -19.67 -12.08 0.06
N ALA A 626 -20.43 -12.38 -0.99
CA ALA A 626 -19.88 -12.79 -2.29
C ALA A 626 -19.84 -11.60 -3.25
N ALA A 627 -20.98 -10.98 -3.53
CA ALA A 627 -21.06 -9.75 -4.30
C ALA A 627 -20.59 -8.54 -3.47
N ASP A 628 -20.17 -7.48 -4.16
CA ASP A 628 -19.81 -6.21 -3.50
C ASP A 628 -20.81 -5.11 -3.85
N SER A 629 -22.09 -5.49 -3.93
CA SER A 629 -23.18 -4.59 -4.33
C SER A 629 -23.66 -3.67 -3.21
N VAL A 630 -23.46 -4.09 -1.96
CA VAL A 630 -23.87 -3.37 -0.75
C VAL A 630 -22.69 -2.77 0.02
N GLY A 631 -21.54 -2.65 -0.64
CA GLY A 631 -20.37 -1.94 -0.14
C GLY A 631 -19.64 -2.67 0.98
N PHE A 632 -19.42 -3.99 0.85
CA PHE A 632 -18.61 -4.75 1.81
C PHE A 632 -17.19 -4.19 1.87
N SER A 633 -16.57 -3.93 0.72
CA SER A 633 -15.20 -3.36 0.67
C SER A 633 -15.12 -1.96 1.25
N SER A 634 -16.20 -1.18 1.17
CA SER A 634 -16.32 0.15 1.78
C SER A 634 -16.53 0.07 3.29
N LEU A 635 -17.33 -0.90 3.77
CA LEU A 635 -17.58 -1.12 5.19
C LEU A 635 -16.41 -1.80 5.91
N PHE A 636 -15.61 -2.59 5.21
CA PHE A 636 -14.47 -3.30 5.77
C PHE A 636 -13.24 -3.12 4.87
N PRO A 637 -12.70 -1.89 4.80
CA PRO A 637 -11.58 -1.58 3.93
C PRO A 637 -10.36 -2.45 4.25
N GLY A 638 -9.76 -3.00 3.20
CA GLY A 638 -8.64 -3.92 3.31
C GLY A 638 -9.01 -5.36 3.69
N LEU A 639 -10.29 -5.71 3.88
CA LEU A 639 -10.70 -7.10 4.04
C LEU A 639 -11.08 -7.74 2.70
N THR A 640 -10.48 -8.89 2.40
CA THR A 640 -10.91 -9.76 1.30
C THR A 640 -11.73 -10.93 1.86
N ASN A 641 -13.04 -10.83 1.75
CA ASN A 641 -13.96 -11.90 2.16
C ASN A 641 -14.17 -12.96 1.08
N THR A 642 -14.37 -14.20 1.52
CA THR A 642 -14.69 -15.37 0.70
C THR A 642 -15.92 -16.07 1.28
N LEU A 643 -17.05 -16.03 0.57
CA LEU A 643 -18.23 -16.81 0.95
C LEU A 643 -17.98 -18.30 0.68
N LEU A 644 -18.17 -19.15 1.68
CA LEU A 644 -17.94 -20.59 1.56
C LEU A 644 -19.25 -21.34 1.31
N VAL A 645 -19.26 -22.18 0.27
CA VAL A 645 -20.40 -23.01 -0.14
C VAL A 645 -19.98 -24.47 -0.28
N LYS A 646 -20.96 -25.36 -0.48
CA LYS A 646 -20.73 -26.81 -0.58
C LYS A 646 -19.75 -27.14 -1.72
N ASP A 647 -18.70 -27.91 -1.41
CA ASP A 647 -17.67 -28.34 -2.38
C ASP A 647 -18.27 -28.95 -3.66
N GLY A 648 -19.36 -29.70 -3.54
CA GLY A 648 -20.05 -30.35 -4.65
C GLY A 648 -20.46 -29.43 -5.80
N PHE A 649 -20.70 -28.13 -5.52
CA PHE A 649 -21.06 -27.15 -6.55
C PHE A 649 -19.89 -26.78 -7.45
N PHE A 650 -18.64 -26.93 -6.99
CA PHE A 650 -17.46 -26.66 -7.80
C PHE A 650 -17.06 -27.82 -8.74
N TYR A 651 -17.80 -28.92 -8.69
CA TYR A 651 -17.67 -30.04 -9.64
C TYR A 651 -18.70 -29.98 -10.78
N GLN A 652 -19.55 -28.95 -10.79
CA GLN A 652 -20.58 -28.76 -11.80
C GLN A 652 -20.10 -27.79 -12.89
N PRO A 653 -20.27 -28.13 -14.19
CA PRO A 653 -19.84 -27.27 -15.28
C PRO A 653 -20.62 -25.95 -15.26
N PHE A 654 -19.97 -24.84 -15.62
CA PHE A 654 -20.46 -23.45 -15.60
C PHE A 654 -20.84 -22.89 -14.22
N LEU A 655 -21.46 -23.66 -13.34
CA LEU A 655 -21.72 -23.25 -11.96
C LEU A 655 -20.40 -22.98 -11.21
N ARG A 656 -19.38 -23.82 -11.44
CA ARG A 656 -18.03 -23.62 -10.89
C ARG A 656 -17.48 -22.23 -11.23
N GLU A 657 -17.50 -21.85 -12.50
CA GLU A 657 -16.94 -20.58 -12.98
C GLU A 657 -17.74 -19.40 -12.44
N TYR A 658 -19.07 -19.51 -12.41
CA TYR A 658 -19.93 -18.51 -11.80
C TYR A 658 -19.58 -18.29 -10.32
N LEU A 659 -19.50 -19.37 -9.52
CA LEU A 659 -19.17 -19.27 -8.09
C LEU A 659 -17.77 -18.70 -7.86
N LEU A 660 -16.77 -19.20 -8.59
CA LEU A 660 -15.40 -18.70 -8.48
C LEU A 660 -15.29 -17.22 -8.90
N ALA A 661 -16.02 -16.79 -9.93
CA ALA A 661 -16.06 -15.39 -10.37
C ALA A 661 -16.66 -14.47 -9.30
N THR A 662 -17.67 -14.92 -8.54
CA THR A 662 -18.16 -14.18 -7.37
C THR A 662 -17.16 -14.12 -6.21
N GLY A 663 -16.06 -14.88 -6.29
CA GLY A 663 -15.09 -15.02 -5.20
C GLY A 663 -15.52 -15.99 -4.11
N ALA A 664 -16.51 -16.85 -4.37
CA ALA A 664 -16.92 -17.92 -3.47
C ALA A 664 -15.94 -19.11 -3.55
N SER A 665 -15.93 -19.94 -2.50
CA SER A 665 -15.03 -21.09 -2.40
C SER A 665 -15.65 -22.26 -1.63
N GLY A 666 -14.95 -23.38 -1.48
CA GLY A 666 -15.44 -24.57 -0.79
C GLY A 666 -15.42 -24.44 0.74
N VAL A 667 -16.40 -25.02 1.44
CA VAL A 667 -16.57 -24.96 2.91
C VAL A 667 -15.87 -26.10 3.68
N SER A 668 -15.02 -26.88 3.02
CA SER A 668 -14.20 -27.89 3.72
C SER A 668 -13.19 -27.25 4.69
N ARG A 669 -12.87 -27.94 5.80
CA ARG A 669 -11.88 -27.49 6.82
C ARG A 669 -10.57 -27.02 6.17
N THR A 670 -10.03 -27.80 5.24
CA THR A 670 -8.80 -27.48 4.51
C THR A 670 -8.91 -26.19 3.71
N SER A 671 -10.06 -25.95 3.08
CA SER A 671 -10.32 -24.71 2.34
C SER A 671 -10.36 -23.51 3.29
N CYS A 672 -11.10 -23.60 4.40
CA CYS A 672 -11.18 -22.54 5.41
C CYS A 672 -9.77 -22.13 5.90
N ILE A 673 -8.97 -23.13 6.31
CA ILE A 673 -7.60 -22.87 6.79
C ILE A 673 -6.75 -22.22 5.70
N LYS A 674 -6.76 -22.73 4.47
CA LYS A 674 -5.96 -22.16 3.38
C LYS A 674 -6.38 -20.73 3.04
N HIS A 675 -7.68 -20.40 3.06
CA HIS A 675 -8.14 -19.03 2.84
C HIS A 675 -7.77 -18.07 3.96
N LEU A 676 -7.61 -18.57 5.19
CA LEU A 676 -7.21 -17.80 6.36
C LEU A 676 -5.69 -17.80 6.61
N THR A 677 -4.90 -18.60 5.90
CA THR A 677 -3.44 -18.74 6.13
C THR A 677 -2.58 -18.49 4.90
N ARG A 678 -3.19 -18.23 3.74
CA ARG A 678 -2.49 -17.91 2.49
C ARG A 678 -3.00 -16.59 1.93
N GLY A 679 -2.10 -15.87 1.26
CA GLY A 679 -2.40 -14.55 0.70
C GLY A 679 -2.66 -13.54 1.82
N GLY A 680 -3.47 -12.51 1.54
CA GLY A 680 -3.61 -11.38 2.45
C GLY A 680 -2.39 -10.46 2.44
N HIS A 681 -2.44 -9.39 3.22
CA HIS A 681 -1.44 -8.32 3.19
C HIS A 681 -0.04 -8.76 3.61
N ASP A 682 0.04 -9.87 4.35
CA ASP A 682 1.28 -10.45 4.85
C ASP A 682 1.59 -11.83 4.26
N GLU A 683 0.88 -12.24 3.20
CA GLU A 683 0.96 -13.57 2.57
C GLU A 683 0.65 -14.76 3.51
N ARG A 684 0.27 -14.49 4.77
CA ARG A 684 -0.04 -15.47 5.83
C ARG A 684 -1.47 -15.31 6.35
N GLY A 685 -2.31 -14.58 5.61
CA GLY A 685 -3.74 -14.46 5.84
C GLY A 685 -4.22 -13.15 6.45
N MET A 686 -3.36 -12.18 6.80
CA MET A 686 -3.85 -10.90 7.32
C MET A 686 -4.77 -10.19 6.31
N GLY A 687 -5.91 -9.70 6.78
CA GLY A 687 -6.93 -9.09 5.93
C GLY A 687 -7.77 -10.11 5.16
N ARG A 688 -7.57 -11.41 5.38
CA ARG A 688 -8.44 -12.46 4.84
C ARG A 688 -9.60 -12.70 5.78
N SER A 689 -10.77 -12.91 5.19
CA SER A 689 -11.94 -13.37 5.92
C SER A 689 -12.71 -14.42 5.12
N ILE A 690 -13.44 -15.25 5.85
CA ILE A 690 -14.36 -16.23 5.28
C ILE A 690 -15.75 -16.04 5.89
N ALA A 691 -16.80 -16.23 5.09
CA ALA A 691 -18.18 -16.24 5.57
C ALA A 691 -18.74 -17.66 5.47
N ILE A 692 -19.29 -18.16 6.57
CA ILE A 692 -19.83 -19.52 6.70
C ILE A 692 -21.26 -19.44 7.19
N THR A 693 -22.15 -20.15 6.51
CA THR A 693 -23.54 -20.33 6.93
C THR A 693 -23.59 -21.52 7.88
N VAL A 694 -23.50 -21.25 9.18
CA VAL A 694 -23.07 -22.25 10.18
C VAL A 694 -24.06 -23.41 10.32
N GLY A 695 -25.38 -23.15 10.29
CA GLY A 695 -26.38 -24.21 10.38
C GLY A 695 -26.51 -25.05 9.10
N GLY A 696 -26.16 -24.47 7.94
CA GLY A 696 -26.12 -25.16 6.66
C GLY A 696 -27.47 -25.74 6.24
N SER A 697 -27.45 -26.96 5.70
CA SER A 697 -28.66 -27.66 5.25
C SER A 697 -29.68 -27.94 6.36
N ARG A 698 -29.27 -27.94 7.64
CA ARG A 698 -30.21 -28.12 8.76
C ARG A 698 -31.07 -26.87 8.97
N GLU A 699 -30.47 -25.69 8.89
CA GLU A 699 -31.22 -24.41 8.90
C GLU A 699 -32.10 -24.26 7.67
N TYR A 700 -31.63 -24.69 6.49
CA TYR A 700 -32.44 -24.74 5.27
C TYR A 700 -33.74 -25.56 5.46
N ASN A 701 -33.65 -26.75 6.08
CA ASN A 701 -34.79 -27.64 6.25
C ASN A 701 -35.85 -27.12 7.22
N ILE A 702 -35.49 -26.21 8.12
CA ILE A 702 -36.43 -25.61 9.09
C ILE A 702 -36.83 -24.17 8.72
N ALA A 703 -36.29 -23.63 7.62
CA ALA A 703 -36.56 -22.28 7.17
C ALA A 703 -38.03 -22.12 6.80
N LYS A 704 -38.73 -21.22 7.50
CA LYS A 704 -40.12 -20.87 7.23
C LYS A 704 -40.36 -19.39 7.54
N PRO A 705 -41.23 -18.70 6.77
CA PRO A 705 -41.66 -17.35 7.08
C PRO A 705 -42.19 -17.22 8.52
N GLY A 706 -42.00 -16.06 9.12
CA GLY A 706 -42.42 -15.75 10.49
C GLY A 706 -41.58 -16.42 11.58
N THR A 707 -40.40 -16.98 11.26
CA THR A 707 -39.52 -17.60 12.27
C THR A 707 -38.05 -17.27 12.09
N MET A 708 -37.31 -17.30 13.20
CA MET A 708 -35.86 -17.16 13.22
C MET A 708 -35.22 -18.35 13.97
N GLY A 709 -35.34 -19.53 13.36
CA GLY A 709 -34.70 -20.76 13.85
C GLY A 709 -33.25 -20.87 13.38
N ILE A 710 -32.31 -21.03 14.31
CA ILE A 710 -30.88 -21.22 14.01
C ILE A 710 -30.35 -22.54 14.58
N VAL A 711 -29.39 -23.13 13.88
CA VAL A 711 -28.72 -24.39 14.29
C VAL A 711 -27.26 -24.08 14.58
N ILE A 712 -26.93 -23.97 15.87
CA ILE A 712 -25.63 -23.52 16.35
C ILE A 712 -25.09 -24.31 17.53
N LYS A 713 -25.94 -24.89 18.40
CA LYS A 713 -25.52 -25.49 19.67
C LYS A 713 -24.59 -26.69 19.47
N ILE A 714 -24.82 -27.52 18.45
CA ILE A 714 -23.89 -28.60 18.06
C ILE A 714 -22.76 -28.18 17.09
N ARG A 715 -22.75 -26.94 16.57
CA ARG A 715 -21.87 -26.52 15.46
C ARG A 715 -20.59 -25.85 15.93
N LYS A 716 -19.66 -26.61 16.52
CA LYS A 716 -18.36 -26.08 17.00
C LYS A 716 -17.23 -26.05 15.97
N GLY A 717 -17.44 -26.62 14.78
CA GLY A 717 -16.39 -26.80 13.77
C GLY A 717 -15.74 -25.50 13.28
N PHE A 718 -16.52 -24.42 13.11
CA PHE A 718 -15.99 -23.13 12.68
C PHE A 718 -15.18 -22.44 13.79
N VAL A 719 -15.55 -22.64 15.06
CA VAL A 719 -14.79 -22.16 16.23
C VAL A 719 -13.44 -22.86 16.30
N ARG A 720 -13.39 -24.18 16.07
CA ARG A 720 -12.11 -24.92 15.99
C ARG A 720 -11.19 -24.37 14.89
N VAL A 721 -11.75 -24.04 13.71
CA VAL A 721 -10.97 -23.41 12.64
C VAL A 721 -10.46 -22.02 13.05
N ALA A 722 -11.29 -21.21 13.71
CA ALA A 722 -10.88 -19.92 14.25
C ALA A 722 -9.71 -20.06 15.22
N VAL A 723 -9.78 -21.00 16.18
CA VAL A 723 -8.71 -21.26 17.15
C VAL A 723 -7.43 -21.75 16.48
N GLU A 724 -7.51 -22.67 15.51
CA GLU A 724 -6.34 -23.19 14.79
C GLU A 724 -5.65 -22.10 13.95
N THR A 725 -6.42 -21.20 13.37
CA THR A 725 -5.92 -20.16 12.46
C THR A 725 -5.66 -18.83 13.14
N GLY A 726 -6.16 -18.59 14.35
CA GLY A 726 -6.16 -17.27 15.01
C GLY A 726 -7.04 -16.25 14.29
N ALA A 727 -8.19 -16.69 13.75
CA ALA A 727 -9.17 -15.82 13.13
C ALA A 727 -10.27 -15.47 14.13
N ASP A 728 -10.62 -14.19 14.22
CA ASP A 728 -11.67 -13.72 15.13
C ASP A 728 -13.04 -14.15 14.63
N LEU A 729 -13.92 -14.51 15.56
CA LEU A 729 -15.29 -14.90 15.25
C LEU A 729 -16.17 -13.67 15.17
N VAL A 730 -16.95 -13.53 14.11
CA VAL A 730 -17.84 -12.38 13.93
C VAL A 730 -19.27 -12.90 13.72
N PRO A 731 -20.19 -12.69 14.68
CA PRO A 731 -21.58 -13.09 14.54
C PRO A 731 -22.29 -12.21 13.51
N VAL A 732 -23.12 -12.82 12.65
CA VAL A 732 -23.86 -12.12 11.61
C VAL A 732 -25.32 -12.60 11.59
N ILE A 733 -26.25 -11.65 11.64
CA ILE A 733 -27.70 -11.91 11.54
C ILE A 733 -28.27 -11.25 10.29
N ALA A 734 -29.06 -12.00 9.54
CA ALA A 734 -29.79 -11.51 8.37
C ALA A 734 -31.30 -11.47 8.66
N PHE A 735 -31.80 -10.27 8.94
CA PHE A 735 -33.22 -10.01 9.11
C PHE A 735 -33.92 -10.07 7.74
N GLY A 736 -35.00 -10.86 7.66
CA GLY A 736 -35.82 -11.04 6.46
C GLY A 736 -35.44 -12.25 5.57
N GLU A 737 -34.37 -12.98 5.88
CA GLU A 737 -33.88 -14.09 5.04
C GLU A 737 -34.91 -15.23 4.88
N ASN A 738 -35.65 -15.56 5.95
CA ASN A 738 -36.68 -16.60 5.93
C ASN A 738 -38.00 -16.15 5.26
N GLU A 739 -38.17 -14.85 5.00
CA GLU A 739 -39.39 -14.28 4.40
C GLU A 739 -39.37 -14.32 2.86
N LEU A 740 -38.27 -14.80 2.27
CA LEU A 740 -38.08 -14.76 0.83
C LEU A 740 -38.84 -15.84 0.06
N PHE A 741 -39.20 -16.94 0.72
CA PHE A 741 -39.87 -18.08 0.11
C PHE A 741 -40.87 -18.70 1.08
N ASP A 742 -41.99 -19.15 0.55
CA ASP A 742 -42.99 -19.94 1.25
C ASP A 742 -42.68 -21.44 1.09
N LEU A 743 -43.00 -22.23 2.11
CA LEU A 743 -42.96 -23.69 2.00
C LEU A 743 -44.15 -24.20 1.19
N ILE A 744 -43.90 -25.19 0.33
CA ILE A 744 -44.96 -25.94 -0.34
C ILE A 744 -45.48 -26.98 0.65
N ASP A 745 -46.77 -26.88 1.00
CA ASP A 745 -47.44 -27.91 1.78
C ASP A 745 -47.61 -29.18 0.94
N THR A 746 -46.85 -30.21 1.28
CA THR A 746 -46.89 -31.53 0.63
C THR A 746 -48.23 -32.24 0.88
N LYS A 747 -49.00 -31.85 1.89
CA LYS A 747 -50.35 -32.40 2.14
C LYS A 747 -51.43 -31.71 1.30
N SER A 748 -51.11 -30.63 0.60
CA SER A 748 -52.08 -29.91 -0.23
C SER A 748 -52.49 -30.71 -1.48
N SER A 749 -53.74 -30.54 -1.92
CA SER A 749 -54.28 -31.08 -3.19
C SER A 749 -53.85 -30.28 -4.42
N SER A 750 -52.99 -29.27 -4.24
CA SER A 750 -52.47 -28.45 -5.34
C SER A 750 -51.56 -29.27 -6.27
N ALA A 751 -51.44 -28.87 -7.55
CA ALA A 751 -50.55 -29.53 -8.51
C ALA A 751 -49.09 -29.60 -8.01
N LEU A 752 -48.60 -28.52 -7.38
CA LEU A 752 -47.27 -28.49 -6.77
C LEU A 752 -47.16 -29.43 -5.55
N GLY A 753 -48.23 -29.54 -4.74
CA GLY A 753 -48.29 -30.49 -3.62
C GLY A 753 -48.30 -31.95 -4.07
N LEU A 754 -48.93 -32.26 -5.21
CA LEU A 754 -48.91 -33.60 -5.82
C LEU A 754 -47.53 -33.95 -6.37
N VAL A 755 -46.88 -33.02 -7.07
CA VAL A 755 -45.50 -33.20 -7.58
C VAL A 755 -44.51 -33.39 -6.43
N ALA A 756 -44.62 -32.58 -5.37
CA ALA A 756 -43.78 -32.71 -4.18
C ALA A 756 -43.96 -34.09 -3.51
N ARG A 757 -45.20 -34.58 -3.38
CA ARG A 757 -45.48 -35.92 -2.84
C ARG A 757 -44.91 -37.04 -3.70
N ALA A 758 -45.10 -36.97 -5.02
CA ALA A 758 -44.56 -37.95 -5.94
C ALA A 758 -43.02 -38.00 -5.87
N TRP A 759 -42.39 -36.82 -5.69
CA TRP A 759 -40.95 -36.73 -5.52
C TRP A 759 -40.47 -37.32 -4.19
N GLU A 760 -41.09 -36.96 -3.06
CA GLU A 760 -40.76 -37.54 -1.75
C GLU A 760 -40.89 -39.06 -1.75
N PHE A 761 -41.91 -39.59 -2.45
CA PHE A 761 -42.07 -41.03 -2.68
C PHE A 761 -40.91 -41.62 -3.49
N ALA A 762 -40.49 -40.96 -4.59
CA ALA A 762 -39.42 -41.43 -5.45
C ALA A 762 -38.03 -41.39 -4.77
N VAL A 763 -37.73 -40.37 -3.96
CA VAL A 763 -36.44 -40.24 -3.27
C VAL A 763 -36.39 -40.88 -1.88
N GLY A 764 -37.53 -41.36 -1.36
CA GLY A 764 -37.60 -42.11 -0.10
C GLY A 764 -37.34 -41.29 1.17
N HIS A 765 -37.36 -39.95 1.10
CA HIS A 765 -37.22 -39.07 2.27
C HIS A 765 -37.95 -37.74 2.03
N LYS A 766 -38.29 -37.03 3.12
CA LYS A 766 -38.96 -35.72 3.05
C LYS A 766 -38.03 -34.67 2.44
N VAL A 767 -38.57 -33.83 1.57
CA VAL A 767 -37.85 -32.77 0.85
C VAL A 767 -38.58 -31.45 1.07
N ALA A 768 -37.85 -30.44 1.59
CA ALA A 768 -38.40 -29.10 1.73
C ALA A 768 -38.51 -28.43 0.34
N PHE A 769 -39.71 -28.40 -0.22
CA PHE A 769 -40.04 -27.66 -1.43
C PHE A 769 -40.45 -26.24 -1.09
N SER A 770 -39.96 -25.26 -1.85
CA SER A 770 -40.23 -23.84 -1.62
C SER A 770 -40.77 -23.17 -2.88
N LYS A 771 -41.66 -22.20 -2.72
CA LYS A 771 -42.21 -21.34 -3.78
C LYS A 771 -42.10 -19.87 -3.36
N GLY A 772 -42.22 -18.95 -4.30
CA GLY A 772 -42.36 -17.53 -4.00
C GLY A 772 -43.36 -16.88 -4.95
N ARG A 773 -42.97 -15.73 -5.54
CA ARG A 773 -43.83 -14.99 -6.47
C ARG A 773 -44.29 -15.87 -7.62
N PHE A 774 -45.55 -15.70 -8.01
CA PHE A 774 -46.18 -16.42 -9.12
C PHE A 774 -46.24 -17.96 -8.94
N GLY A 775 -46.00 -18.47 -7.73
CA GLY A 775 -45.91 -19.92 -7.48
C GLY A 775 -44.65 -20.57 -8.06
N LEU A 776 -43.68 -19.77 -8.54
CA LEU A 776 -42.40 -20.21 -9.07
C LEU A 776 -41.31 -20.10 -8.00
N PHE A 777 -40.10 -20.60 -8.29
CA PHE A 777 -38.90 -20.34 -7.47
C PHE A 777 -38.36 -18.91 -7.70
N CYS A 778 -39.26 -17.93 -7.67
CA CYS A 778 -38.98 -16.50 -7.74
C CYS A 778 -39.13 -15.91 -6.33
N PRO A 779 -38.08 -15.36 -5.72
CA PRO A 779 -38.14 -14.90 -4.34
C PRO A 779 -39.12 -13.74 -4.15
N HIS A 780 -39.72 -13.62 -2.97
CA HIS A 780 -40.51 -12.46 -2.57
C HIS A 780 -39.64 -11.20 -2.47
N ARG A 781 -40.24 -10.04 -2.75
CA ARG A 781 -39.58 -8.74 -2.56
C ARG A 781 -39.74 -8.27 -1.13
N LYS A 782 -38.87 -8.76 -0.26
CA LYS A 782 -38.81 -8.37 1.15
C LYS A 782 -37.46 -7.73 1.46
N PRO A 783 -37.41 -6.72 2.35
CA PRO A 783 -36.16 -6.15 2.81
C PRO A 783 -35.23 -7.20 3.43
N LEU A 784 -33.94 -7.13 3.11
CA LEU A 784 -32.89 -7.93 3.73
C LEU A 784 -31.90 -7.01 4.43
N ASN A 785 -31.83 -7.10 5.76
CA ASN A 785 -30.89 -6.31 6.56
C ASN A 785 -29.88 -7.26 7.19
N VAL A 786 -28.64 -7.22 6.73
CA VAL A 786 -27.54 -8.06 7.23
C VAL A 786 -26.72 -7.25 8.21
N VAL A 787 -26.66 -7.69 9.46
CA VAL A 787 -25.96 -7.02 10.56
C VAL A 787 -24.75 -7.82 10.97
N VAL A 788 -23.57 -7.22 10.81
CA VAL A 788 -22.28 -7.75 11.27
C VAL A 788 -21.99 -7.24 12.67
N GLY A 789 -21.85 -8.17 13.61
CA GLY A 789 -21.56 -7.90 15.01
C GLY A 789 -20.12 -7.51 15.32
N LYS A 790 -19.85 -7.40 16.63
CA LYS A 790 -18.51 -7.15 17.15
C LYS A 790 -17.65 -8.40 17.00
N PRO A 791 -16.34 -8.26 16.71
CA PRO A 791 -15.44 -9.41 16.66
C PRO A 791 -15.20 -9.96 18.07
N ILE A 792 -15.22 -11.28 18.19
CA ILE A 792 -14.79 -12.02 19.36
C ILE A 792 -13.33 -12.43 19.11
N GLU A 793 -12.43 -11.87 19.92
CA GLU A 793 -11.01 -12.11 19.78
C GLU A 793 -10.64 -13.58 20.08
N VAL A 794 -9.87 -14.17 19.18
CA VAL A 794 -9.41 -15.56 19.30
C VAL A 794 -7.88 -15.62 19.42
N VAL A 795 -7.41 -16.31 20.46
CA VAL A 795 -6.00 -16.66 20.63
C VAL A 795 -5.70 -17.94 19.87
N GLN A 796 -4.68 -17.92 19.02
CA GLN A 796 -4.34 -19.05 18.17
C GLN A 796 -3.77 -20.23 18.98
N GLN A 797 -4.34 -21.43 18.80
CA GLN A 797 -3.80 -22.70 19.32
C GLN A 797 -3.69 -23.71 18.17
N ARG A 798 -2.48 -23.86 17.62
CA ARG A 798 -2.26 -24.62 16.37
C ARG A 798 -2.10 -26.13 16.58
N TRP A 799 -1.44 -26.55 17.66
CA TRP A 799 -1.02 -27.93 17.88
C TRP A 799 -1.87 -28.60 18.97
N ASP A 800 -1.98 -27.95 20.12
CA ASP A 800 -2.74 -28.44 21.27
C ASP A 800 -3.95 -27.52 21.51
N MET A 801 -5.09 -27.90 20.94
CA MET A 801 -6.34 -27.14 21.06
C MET A 801 -7.07 -27.51 22.36
N ASP A 802 -7.33 -26.51 23.20
CA ASP A 802 -8.13 -26.68 24.41
C ASP A 802 -9.63 -26.62 24.07
N GLU A 803 -10.32 -27.74 24.19
CA GLU A 803 -11.77 -27.82 23.94
C GLU A 803 -12.58 -26.97 24.94
N LYS A 804 -12.07 -26.70 26.16
CA LYS A 804 -12.77 -25.77 27.09
C LYS A 804 -12.74 -24.34 26.56
N TYR A 805 -11.63 -23.94 25.92
CA TYR A 805 -11.53 -22.64 25.26
C TYR A 805 -12.46 -22.54 24.04
N VAL A 806 -12.55 -23.61 23.24
CA VAL A 806 -13.52 -23.71 22.12
C VAL A 806 -14.95 -23.56 22.63
N ASP A 807 -15.30 -24.23 23.73
CA ASP A 807 -16.65 -24.17 24.31
C ASP A 807 -16.98 -22.78 24.84
N LYS A 808 -16.04 -22.12 25.53
CA LYS A 808 -16.19 -20.74 25.99
C LYS A 808 -16.40 -19.76 24.82
N LEU A 809 -15.62 -19.89 23.75
CA LEU A 809 -15.76 -19.04 22.56
C LEU A 809 -17.11 -19.28 21.87
N HIS A 810 -17.54 -20.53 21.79
CA HIS A 810 -18.83 -20.90 21.21
C HIS A 810 -20.00 -20.34 22.02
N GLU A 811 -19.95 -20.43 23.35
CA GLU A 811 -20.96 -19.82 24.23
C GLU A 811 -21.00 -18.30 24.07
N THR A 812 -19.84 -17.64 24.07
CA THR A 812 -19.73 -16.19 23.84
C THR A 812 -20.32 -15.80 22.48
N TYR A 813 -20.06 -16.58 21.44
CA TYR A 813 -20.60 -16.37 20.11
C TYR A 813 -22.13 -16.46 20.07
N VAL A 814 -22.73 -17.43 20.78
CA VAL A 814 -24.19 -17.57 20.89
C VAL A 814 -24.80 -16.41 21.68
N GLN A 815 -24.15 -15.96 22.74
CA GLN A 815 -24.59 -14.78 23.51
C GLN A 815 -24.59 -13.52 22.66
N GLU A 816 -23.53 -13.26 21.90
CA GLU A 816 -23.44 -12.09 21.02
C GLU A 816 -24.44 -12.16 19.86
N LEU A 817 -24.75 -13.35 19.31
CA LEU A 817 -25.86 -13.52 18.36
C LEU A 817 -27.21 -13.14 18.98
N THR A 818 -27.51 -13.66 20.17
CA THR A 818 -28.77 -13.38 20.86
C THR A 818 -28.91 -11.88 21.14
N ARG A 819 -27.82 -11.24 21.56
CA ARG A 819 -27.75 -9.80 21.76
C ARG A 819 -28.01 -9.02 20.47
N LEU A 820 -27.37 -9.38 19.36
CA LEU A 820 -27.63 -8.72 18.07
C LEU A 820 -29.09 -8.81 17.64
N TRP A 821 -29.74 -9.95 17.88
CA TRP A 821 -31.16 -10.11 17.61
C TRP A 821 -31.98 -9.16 18.46
N ASP A 822 -31.78 -9.17 19.78
CA ASP A 822 -32.56 -8.36 20.71
C ASP A 822 -32.36 -6.85 20.50
N ASP A 823 -31.14 -6.42 20.23
CA ASP A 823 -30.79 -5.02 20.01
C ASP A 823 -31.41 -4.44 18.73
N TRP A 824 -31.68 -5.27 17.70
CA TRP A 824 -32.01 -4.78 16.36
C TRP A 824 -33.33 -5.28 15.74
N LYS A 825 -33.98 -6.31 16.31
CA LYS A 825 -35.24 -6.86 15.77
C LYS A 825 -36.35 -5.82 15.59
N GLU A 826 -36.50 -4.91 16.56
CA GLU A 826 -37.51 -3.86 16.48
C GLU A 826 -37.20 -2.82 15.42
N THR A 827 -35.93 -2.44 15.29
CA THR A 827 -35.45 -1.45 14.31
C THR A 827 -35.70 -1.91 12.87
N PHE A 828 -35.61 -3.22 12.63
CA PHE A 828 -35.82 -3.82 11.30
C PHE A 828 -37.24 -4.39 11.10
N GLY A 829 -38.19 -4.02 11.95
CA GLY A 829 -39.61 -4.30 11.73
C GLY A 829 -40.01 -5.78 11.85
N VAL A 830 -39.29 -6.56 12.66
CA VAL A 830 -39.65 -7.96 12.94
C VAL A 830 -40.98 -8.00 13.71
N GLU A 831 -41.91 -8.86 13.27
CA GLU A 831 -43.21 -9.05 13.94
C GLU A 831 -43.03 -9.59 15.38
N ARG A 832 -43.88 -9.15 16.32
CA ARG A 832 -43.70 -9.41 17.76
C ARG A 832 -43.75 -10.89 18.16
N ASP A 833 -44.40 -11.71 17.35
CA ASP A 833 -44.60 -13.14 17.55
C ASP A 833 -43.44 -13.99 17.00
N VAL A 834 -42.55 -13.42 16.18
CA VAL A 834 -41.35 -14.10 15.67
C VAL A 834 -40.36 -14.33 16.82
N LYS A 835 -40.19 -15.58 17.21
CA LYS A 835 -39.21 -16.00 18.21
C LYS A 835 -37.86 -16.33 17.58
N PHE A 836 -36.79 -15.91 18.26
CA PHE A 836 -35.43 -16.37 17.99
C PHE A 836 -35.21 -17.68 18.73
N GLU A 837 -35.07 -18.76 17.96
CA GLU A 837 -35.05 -20.11 18.51
C GLU A 837 -33.74 -20.81 18.12
N ILE A 838 -32.97 -21.21 19.13
CA ILE A 838 -31.82 -22.09 18.94
C ILE A 838 -32.36 -23.52 18.96
N VAL A 839 -32.50 -24.11 17.78
CA VAL A 839 -33.19 -25.40 17.59
C VAL A 839 -32.30 -26.59 17.94
N GLU A 840 -31.00 -26.52 17.58
CA GLU A 840 -30.00 -27.58 17.76
C GLU A 840 -28.57 -27.03 17.87
#